data_AF-A0A4D6PKS2-F1
#
_entry.id   AF-A0A4D6PKS2-F1
#
_cell.length_a   1.000
_cell.length_b   1.000
_cell.length_c   1.000
_cell.angle_alpha   90.00
_cell.angle_beta   90.00
_cell.angle_gamma   90.00
#
_symmetry.space_group_name_H-M   'P 1'
#
loop_
_entity.id
_entity.type
_entity.pdbx_description
1 polymer ?
#
loop_
_entity_poly.entity_id
_entity_poly.type
_entity_poly.pdbx_seq_one_letter_code
_entity_poly.pdbx_strand_id
1 'polypeptide(L)'
;MTSTGLRSEHYSDDNLSDDESSPLTENIYGGSVRTVHETKGWDVFRDPPLKEESGSMANQKCLELTVKILKVVAYLVTFLIVLVSGVVSKGTLLFMTSQLNPEKVTTYCNKDLGRDKQFVVNLPVAERVAWMWCLIFAFWVPQLGSLFRSTRMLFFKSSRRPPLSHFLMIFIAETAHTIGIALLVFYILPDLDVVKGAMLTNCLCFIPACLGLLSRSNKESNRFLKVIIDLIAIGAQATGFVFWPIVEQKADLWIIPVSTVLISIGWWENYISKHSQIPIIKRLSKVKDQFNESRYFTYMFISIWKCVCFFLAVLFIILFKEGEVAFLFTKFSEGFGTHQITITEVKPFLGGTSLPDISEIIPTGDDTTVQASDQTPVHFLLVSIFASYFAYIFGKFACKIMIQGFSYAFPVNLTIPVAISLIIAACGLRNEDPCFFNESIPPYLFFTSPSALFLNDFISHQHVWIWLLWLLSQTWITIHIWTPKCERLARTEKLYVTPMYDGLLIDQSLGLNRCRDDEADVKTEDLDEIQKEKGDEYYETISNHTDGSTPRTIKSSDHITRIYACATMWHETKEEMLEFLQSILRLDEDQSARRVAQKYLRVVDPDYYEFETHIFFDDAFELSDHSDDDTQVNRFVKLLISSLDEAASEVHQTHIRIRPPKKIPTPYGGRLIWTLPGKTTMIAHLKDKMKIRH
;
A
#
# COMPACT_ATOMS: atom_id res chain seq x y z
N MET A 1 15.46 72.06 -22.17
CA MET A 1 16.49 71.82 -23.21
C MET A 1 16.11 70.50 -23.88
N THR A 2 15.28 70.56 -24.95
CA THR A 2 15.66 70.34 -26.38
C THR A 2 16.10 68.89 -26.62
N SER A 3 15.50 68.03 -27.45
CA SER A 3 14.63 68.16 -28.65
C SER A 3 13.72 66.88 -28.77
N THR A 4 12.46 66.85 -29.25
CA THR A 4 11.95 66.84 -30.66
C THR A 4 12.85 66.08 -31.67
N GLY A 5 12.41 65.15 -32.53
CA GLY A 5 11.12 64.52 -32.85
C GLY A 5 11.26 63.53 -34.05
N LEU A 6 10.12 62.97 -34.50
CA LEU A 6 9.78 62.41 -35.84
C LEU A 6 10.22 61.00 -36.29
N ARG A 7 9.25 60.05 -36.19
CA ARG A 7 8.57 59.26 -37.24
C ARG A 7 9.35 58.73 -38.47
N SER A 8 9.33 57.41 -38.67
CA SER A 8 9.16 56.75 -40.00
C SER A 8 8.79 55.26 -39.82
N GLU A 9 7.71 54.85 -40.49
CA GLU A 9 7.36 53.44 -40.73
C GLU A 9 8.38 52.81 -41.70
N HIS A 10 8.68 51.52 -41.51
CA HIS A 10 9.10 50.63 -42.58
C HIS A 10 8.67 49.20 -42.22
N TYR A 11 7.81 48.64 -43.07
CA TYR A 11 7.59 47.20 -43.18
C TYR A 11 8.85 46.54 -43.75
N SER A 12 9.28 45.43 -43.15
CA SER A 12 9.99 44.34 -43.83
C SER A 12 9.85 43.07 -42.99
N ASP A 13 9.11 42.11 -43.54
CA ASP A 13 9.23 40.68 -43.21
C ASP A 13 10.70 40.27 -43.27
N ASP A 14 11.16 39.47 -42.31
CA ASP A 14 12.17 38.43 -42.53
C ASP A 14 12.31 37.53 -41.29
N ASN A 15 11.82 36.31 -41.42
CA ASN A 15 12.26 35.04 -40.83
C ASN A 15 12.92 35.09 -39.43
N LEU A 16 12.12 34.86 -38.38
CA LEU A 16 12.62 34.21 -37.17
C LEU A 16 12.60 32.69 -37.39
N SER A 17 13.79 32.11 -37.48
CA SER A 17 14.01 30.69 -37.19
C SER A 17 13.73 30.45 -35.72
N ASP A 18 12.65 29.71 -35.43
CA ASP A 18 12.35 29.20 -34.10
C ASP A 18 13.44 28.18 -33.69
N ASP A 19 14.35 28.62 -32.81
CA ASP A 19 15.17 27.73 -32.00
C ASP A 19 14.24 27.11 -30.93
N GLU A 20 13.52 26.05 -31.30
CA GLU A 20 12.77 25.22 -30.35
C GLU A 20 13.74 24.36 -29.52
N SER A 21 14.34 24.96 -28.49
CA SER A 21 14.98 24.24 -27.39
C SER A 21 14.51 24.75 -26.02
N SER A 22 13.20 24.98 -25.88
CA SER A 22 12.57 25.30 -24.60
C SER A 22 11.87 24.04 -24.05
N PRO A 23 12.22 23.57 -22.83
CA PRO A 23 11.51 22.47 -22.20
C PRO A 23 10.07 22.89 -21.89
N LEU A 24 9.12 22.05 -22.29
CA LEU A 24 7.67 22.21 -22.08
C LEU A 24 7.28 22.09 -20.59
N THR A 25 7.65 23.04 -19.74
CA THR A 25 7.00 23.29 -18.44
C THR A 25 7.29 24.73 -17.98
N GLU A 26 6.53 25.70 -18.47
CA GLU A 26 6.48 27.02 -17.83
C GLU A 26 5.56 26.98 -16.60
N ASN A 27 6.06 27.57 -15.52
CA ASN A 27 5.38 27.71 -14.23
C ASN A 27 4.17 28.64 -14.34
N ILE A 28 3.00 28.08 -14.58
CA ILE A 28 1.72 28.76 -14.33
C ILE A 28 1.05 28.02 -13.19
N TYR A 29 1.32 28.44 -11.95
CA TYR A 29 0.48 28.38 -10.74
C TYR A 29 1.38 28.46 -9.50
N GLY A 30 1.42 29.65 -8.89
CA GLY A 30 2.04 29.86 -7.59
C GLY A 30 1.28 29.10 -6.50
N GLY A 31 2.03 28.38 -5.65
CA GLY A 31 1.54 27.95 -4.35
C GLY A 31 1.00 26.53 -4.24
N SER A 32 1.71 25.50 -4.71
CA SER A 32 1.59 24.14 -4.16
C SER A 32 2.81 23.32 -4.57
N VAL A 33 3.61 22.92 -3.58
CA VAL A 33 4.77 22.04 -3.78
C VAL A 33 4.25 20.64 -4.16
N ARG A 34 3.95 20.44 -5.45
CA ARG A 34 3.94 19.10 -6.03
C ARG A 34 5.37 18.62 -6.11
N THR A 35 5.63 17.42 -5.60
CA THR A 35 6.83 16.63 -5.85
C THR A 35 6.88 16.19 -7.31
N VAL A 36 7.03 17.15 -8.22
CA VAL A 36 7.75 16.91 -9.47
C VAL A 36 9.19 17.06 -9.04
N HIS A 37 9.96 15.97 -8.97
CA HIS A 37 11.40 16.11 -8.96
C HIS A 37 11.73 17.07 -10.10
N GLU A 38 12.36 18.21 -9.82
CA GLU A 38 13.04 19.00 -10.85
C GLU A 38 13.76 17.98 -11.73
N THR A 39 13.32 17.81 -12.98
CA THR A 39 13.99 16.95 -13.93
C THR A 39 15.35 17.55 -14.10
N LYS A 40 16.33 17.00 -13.38
CA LYS A 40 17.70 17.49 -13.42
C LYS A 40 18.15 17.35 -14.86
N GLY A 41 18.92 18.30 -15.39
CA GLY A 41 19.28 18.31 -16.82
C GLY A 41 19.99 17.03 -17.32
N TRP A 42 20.47 16.17 -16.42
CA TRP A 42 21.04 14.86 -16.72
C TRP A 42 20.02 13.71 -16.82
N ASP A 43 18.77 13.90 -16.36
CA ASP A 43 17.66 12.92 -16.36
C ASP A 43 16.58 13.34 -17.36
N VAL A 44 17.02 13.63 -18.59
CA VAL A 44 16.13 13.96 -19.72
C VAL A 44 16.29 12.85 -20.74
N PHE A 45 15.54 11.76 -20.58
CA PHE A 45 15.41 10.79 -21.65
C PHE A 45 14.66 11.50 -22.79
N ARG A 46 15.39 11.86 -23.85
CA ARG A 46 14.80 12.49 -25.03
C ARG A 46 14.32 11.37 -25.94
N ASP A 47 13.01 11.30 -26.14
CA ASP A 47 12.39 10.47 -27.17
C ASP A 47 12.04 11.39 -28.35
N PRO A 48 13.00 11.69 -29.26
CA PRO A 48 12.69 12.51 -30.42
C PRO A 48 11.63 11.80 -31.25
N PRO A 49 10.61 12.52 -31.76
CA PRO A 49 9.55 11.89 -32.54
C PRO A 49 10.13 11.10 -33.71
N LEU A 50 9.56 9.92 -33.96
CA LEU A 50 9.87 9.13 -35.16
C LEU A 50 9.71 10.02 -36.40
N LYS A 51 10.64 9.94 -37.36
CA LYS A 51 10.46 10.58 -38.66
C LYS A 51 9.12 10.10 -39.24
N GLU A 52 8.24 11.05 -39.53
CA GLU A 52 6.87 10.75 -39.94
C GLU A 52 6.82 10.06 -41.31
N GLU A 53 6.66 8.74 -41.32
CA GLU A 53 6.34 7.98 -42.54
C GLU A 53 4.93 7.35 -42.44
N SER A 54 3.87 8.16 -42.25
CA SER A 54 2.47 7.86 -42.63
C SER A 54 1.45 8.80 -41.97
N GLY A 55 0.47 9.27 -42.76
CA GLY A 55 -0.62 10.15 -42.32
C GLY A 55 -1.58 9.56 -41.28
N SER A 56 -1.44 8.29 -40.90
CA SER A 56 -2.21 7.68 -39.79
C SER A 56 -1.70 8.09 -38.39
N MET A 57 -0.51 8.68 -38.28
CA MET A 57 0.08 9.12 -37.00
C MET A 57 -0.28 10.57 -36.60
N ALA A 58 -1.05 11.29 -37.43
CA ALA A 58 -1.28 12.73 -37.29
C ALA A 58 -2.12 13.19 -36.07
N ASN A 59 -2.65 12.30 -35.22
CA ASN A 59 -3.52 12.71 -34.11
C ASN A 59 -3.11 12.16 -32.73
N GLN A 60 -1.82 12.29 -32.40
CA GLN A 60 -1.25 11.93 -31.09
C GLN A 60 -1.83 12.77 -29.93
N LYS A 61 -2.31 13.99 -30.21
CA LYS A 61 -2.97 14.87 -29.23
C LYS A 61 -4.21 14.24 -28.59
N CYS A 62 -5.01 13.50 -29.37
CA CYS A 62 -6.18 12.80 -28.86
C CYS A 62 -5.78 11.66 -27.89
N LEU A 63 -4.73 10.92 -28.24
CA LEU A 63 -4.18 9.84 -27.41
C LEU A 63 -3.59 10.39 -26.11
N GLU A 64 -2.81 11.47 -26.17
CA GLU A 64 -2.27 12.13 -24.98
C GLU A 64 -3.36 12.67 -24.07
N LEU A 65 -4.37 13.33 -24.63
CA LEU A 65 -5.54 13.80 -23.87
C LEU A 65 -6.25 12.62 -23.19
N THR A 66 -6.45 11.52 -23.92
CA THR A 66 -7.09 10.30 -23.40
C THR A 66 -6.28 9.70 -22.25
N VAL A 67 -4.95 9.63 -22.38
CA VAL A 67 -4.06 9.15 -21.30
C VAL A 67 -4.12 10.06 -20.08
N LYS A 68 -4.16 11.39 -20.26
CA LYS A 68 -4.32 12.36 -19.15
C LYS A 68 -5.66 12.18 -18.43
N ILE A 69 -6.75 12.04 -19.19
CA ILE A 69 -8.08 11.79 -18.62
C ILE A 69 -8.10 10.46 -17.87
N LEU A 70 -7.58 9.39 -18.47
CA LEU A 70 -7.53 8.07 -17.86
C LEU A 70 -6.73 8.07 -16.54
N LYS A 71 -5.64 8.84 -16.47
CA LYS A 71 -4.89 9.05 -15.22
C LYS A 71 -5.75 9.73 -14.16
N VAL A 72 -6.43 10.83 -14.47
CA VAL A 72 -7.31 11.52 -13.52
C VAL A 72 -8.44 10.60 -13.03
N VAL A 73 -9.07 9.88 -13.96
CA VAL A 73 -10.11 8.89 -13.63
C VAL A 73 -9.56 7.80 -12.72
N ALA A 74 -8.38 7.25 -13.00
CA ALA A 74 -7.75 6.24 -12.15
C ALA A 74 -7.47 6.75 -10.73
N TYR A 75 -7.04 8.01 -10.57
CA TYR A 75 -6.83 8.62 -9.25
C TYR A 75 -8.14 8.72 -8.46
N LEU A 76 -9.20 9.25 -9.10
CA LEU A 76 -10.50 9.44 -8.47
C LEU A 76 -11.17 8.12 -8.13
N VAL A 77 -11.18 7.16 -9.06
CA VAL A 77 -11.76 5.83 -8.85
C VAL A 77 -11.03 5.10 -7.72
N THR A 78 -9.69 5.10 -7.72
CA THR A 78 -8.92 4.46 -6.64
C THR A 78 -9.18 5.13 -5.29
N PHE A 79 -9.24 6.46 -5.25
CA PHE A 79 -9.56 7.22 -4.04
C PHE A 79 -10.94 6.84 -3.48
N LEU A 80 -11.98 6.85 -4.34
CA LEU A 80 -13.34 6.53 -3.95
C LEU A 80 -13.46 5.08 -3.45
N ILE A 81 -12.83 4.13 -4.13
CA ILE A 81 -12.86 2.72 -3.72
C ILE A 81 -12.22 2.57 -2.35
N VAL A 82 -11.03 3.12 -2.11
CA VAL A 82 -10.34 3.00 -0.81
C VAL A 82 -11.15 3.66 0.31
N LEU A 83 -11.72 4.85 0.07
CA LEU A 83 -12.54 5.55 1.07
C LEU A 83 -13.84 4.79 1.38
N VAL A 84 -14.63 4.47 0.36
CA VAL A 84 -15.94 3.81 0.53
C VAL A 84 -15.76 2.44 1.18
N SER A 85 -14.79 1.65 0.72
CA SER A 85 -14.53 0.33 1.30
C SER A 85 -14.02 0.41 2.75
N GLY A 86 -13.18 1.39 3.09
CA GLY A 86 -12.79 1.65 4.48
C GLY A 86 -13.98 2.01 5.37
N VAL A 87 -14.85 2.92 4.91
CA VAL A 87 -16.04 3.37 5.65
C VAL A 87 -17.05 2.25 5.83
N VAL A 88 -17.33 1.48 4.77
CA VAL A 88 -18.25 0.34 4.81
C VAL A 88 -17.73 -0.75 5.74
N SER A 89 -16.44 -1.11 5.64
CA SER A 89 -15.82 -2.08 6.55
C SER A 89 -15.96 -1.63 8.01
N LYS A 90 -15.64 -0.36 8.31
CA LYS A 90 -15.78 0.19 9.67
C LYS A 90 -17.21 0.20 10.16
N GLY A 91 -18.15 0.63 9.32
CA GLY A 91 -19.58 0.67 9.64
C GLY A 91 -20.13 -0.73 9.92
N THR A 92 -19.79 -1.72 9.10
CA THR A 92 -20.21 -3.11 9.32
C THR A 92 -19.61 -3.71 10.59
N LEU A 93 -18.33 -3.47 10.89
CA LEU A 93 -17.73 -3.89 12.17
C LEU A 93 -18.56 -3.36 13.35
N LEU A 94 -18.76 -2.05 13.39
CA LEU A 94 -19.46 -1.38 14.49
C LEU A 94 -20.93 -1.81 14.58
N PHE A 95 -21.56 -2.11 13.44
CA PHE A 95 -22.91 -2.66 13.40
C PHE A 95 -22.97 -4.06 14.01
N MET A 96 -22.02 -4.94 13.65
CA MET A 96 -21.95 -6.30 14.20
C MET A 96 -21.67 -6.27 15.71
N THR A 97 -20.73 -5.45 16.18
CA THR A 97 -20.44 -5.33 17.62
C THR A 97 -21.61 -4.76 18.41
N SER A 98 -22.41 -3.87 17.80
CA SER A 98 -23.61 -3.32 18.43
C SER A 98 -24.67 -4.39 18.73
N GLN A 99 -24.66 -5.56 18.07
CA GLN A 99 -25.64 -6.63 18.34
C GLN A 99 -25.19 -7.58 19.45
N LEU A 100 -23.98 -7.41 20.00
CA LEU A 100 -23.44 -8.33 21.00
C LEU A 100 -23.92 -8.02 22.42
N ASN A 101 -24.40 -6.81 22.70
CA ASN A 101 -24.81 -6.43 24.06
C ASN A 101 -26.16 -7.08 24.45
N PRO A 102 -26.23 -7.88 25.54
CA PRO A 102 -27.46 -8.54 25.98
C PRO A 102 -28.51 -7.59 26.57
N GLU A 103 -28.09 -6.43 27.08
CA GLU A 103 -28.96 -5.43 27.71
C GLU A 103 -29.50 -4.42 26.69
N LYS A 104 -29.12 -4.55 25.43
CA LYS A 104 -29.51 -3.61 24.40
C LYS A 104 -30.98 -3.74 24.04
N VAL A 105 -31.68 -2.63 24.16
CA VAL A 105 -33.06 -2.46 23.70
C VAL A 105 -33.08 -1.55 22.48
N THR A 106 -33.76 -1.98 21.41
CA THR A 106 -33.88 -1.21 20.16
C THR A 106 -35.35 -0.89 19.88
N THR A 107 -35.64 0.34 19.43
CA THR A 107 -36.98 0.70 18.95
C THR A 107 -37.31 -0.07 17.68
N TYR A 108 -38.50 -0.67 17.65
CA TYR A 108 -39.03 -1.41 16.51
C TYR A 108 -39.95 -0.53 15.65
N CYS A 109 -39.93 -0.75 14.33
CA CYS A 109 -40.78 -0.02 13.39
C CYS A 109 -42.26 -0.39 13.58
N ASN A 110 -43.09 0.61 13.85
CA ASN A 110 -44.52 0.42 14.18
C ASN A 110 -45.46 0.40 12.95
N LYS A 111 -44.91 0.41 11.72
CA LYS A 111 -45.68 0.51 10.46
C LYS A 111 -46.74 -0.60 10.31
N ASP A 112 -46.40 -1.82 10.72
CA ASP A 112 -47.23 -3.02 10.52
C ASP A 112 -48.06 -3.41 11.76
N LEU A 113 -47.75 -2.87 12.94
CA LEU A 113 -48.34 -3.24 14.24
C LEU A 113 -49.23 -2.15 14.86
N GLY A 114 -49.28 -0.95 14.25
CA GLY A 114 -50.16 0.17 14.63
C GLY A 114 -49.39 1.46 14.89
N ARG A 115 -49.78 2.56 14.21
CA ARG A 115 -49.04 3.84 14.20
C ARG A 115 -48.97 4.58 15.54
N ASP A 116 -49.93 4.33 16.43
CA ASP A 116 -50.04 5.03 17.72
C ASP A 116 -49.33 4.28 18.86
N LYS A 117 -48.79 3.08 18.59
CA LYS A 117 -48.11 2.22 19.56
C LYS A 117 -46.60 2.29 19.40
N GLN A 118 -45.88 2.13 20.51
CA GLN A 118 -44.42 2.02 20.53
C GLN A 118 -44.01 0.60 20.91
N PHE A 119 -43.02 0.08 20.19
CA PHE A 119 -42.54 -1.28 20.34
C PHE A 119 -41.03 -1.29 20.55
N VAL A 120 -40.58 -2.16 21.43
CA VAL A 120 -39.15 -2.37 21.70
C VAL A 120 -38.80 -3.84 21.54
N VAL A 121 -37.57 -4.08 21.11
CA VAL A 121 -37.02 -5.43 20.91
C VAL A 121 -35.74 -5.59 21.70
N ASN A 122 -35.66 -6.71 22.41
CA ASN A 122 -34.42 -7.27 22.91
C ASN A 122 -34.03 -8.49 22.06
N LEU A 123 -32.77 -8.56 21.64
CA LEU A 123 -32.30 -9.60 20.73
C LEU A 123 -32.16 -10.94 21.45
N PRO A 124 -32.72 -12.05 20.90
CA PRO A 124 -32.56 -13.36 21.50
C PRO A 124 -31.10 -13.83 21.42
N VAL A 125 -30.71 -14.74 22.32
CA VAL A 125 -29.35 -15.29 22.38
C VAL A 125 -28.92 -15.94 21.06
N ALA A 126 -29.85 -16.59 20.35
CA ALA A 126 -29.57 -17.21 19.05
C ALA A 126 -29.07 -16.20 18.01
N GLU A 127 -29.72 -15.03 17.90
CA GLU A 127 -29.32 -13.96 16.99
C GLU A 127 -27.93 -13.39 17.38
N ARG A 128 -27.69 -13.17 18.68
CA ARG A 128 -26.39 -12.70 19.19
C ARG A 128 -25.27 -13.66 18.81
N VAL A 129 -25.50 -14.97 18.90
CA VAL A 129 -24.54 -16.02 18.52
C VAL A 129 -24.17 -15.93 17.03
N ALA A 130 -25.13 -15.65 16.14
CA ALA A 130 -24.85 -15.47 14.71
C ALA A 130 -23.85 -14.32 14.49
N TRP A 131 -24.07 -13.16 15.12
CA TRP A 131 -23.18 -12.01 15.04
C TRP A 131 -21.80 -12.26 15.65
N MET A 132 -21.70 -13.01 16.75
CA MET A 132 -20.42 -13.45 17.33
C MET A 132 -19.60 -14.27 16.33
N TRP A 133 -20.23 -15.25 15.67
CA TRP A 133 -19.56 -16.08 14.65
C TRP A 133 -19.17 -15.27 13.40
N CYS A 134 -20.00 -14.33 12.97
CA CYS A 134 -19.64 -13.42 11.88
C CYS A 134 -18.34 -12.64 12.19
N LEU A 135 -18.19 -12.10 13.40
CA LEU A 135 -16.96 -11.40 13.80
C LEU A 135 -15.73 -12.33 13.85
N ILE A 136 -15.90 -13.58 14.31
CA ILE A 136 -14.84 -14.60 14.29
C ILE A 136 -14.42 -14.90 12.85
N PHE A 137 -15.36 -15.12 11.94
CA PHE A 137 -15.07 -15.38 10.54
C PHE A 137 -14.42 -14.17 9.84
N ALA A 138 -14.88 -12.95 10.13
CA ALA A 138 -14.28 -11.72 9.61
C ALA A 138 -12.81 -11.58 10.03
N PHE A 139 -12.45 -12.00 11.25
CA PHE A 139 -11.05 -12.04 11.71
C PHE A 139 -10.25 -13.16 11.03
N TRP A 140 -10.83 -14.35 10.83
CA TRP A 140 -10.11 -15.50 10.26
C TRP A 140 -9.75 -15.33 8.78
N VAL A 141 -10.57 -14.66 7.97
CA VAL A 141 -10.34 -14.58 6.50
C VAL A 141 -8.95 -14.03 6.14
N PRO A 142 -8.48 -12.88 6.66
CA PRO A 142 -7.13 -12.39 6.38
C PRO A 142 -6.01 -13.31 6.91
N GLN A 143 -6.24 -13.99 8.04
CA GLN A 143 -5.26 -14.95 8.59
C GLN A 143 -5.12 -16.19 7.71
N LEU A 144 -6.24 -16.72 7.18
CA LEU A 144 -6.21 -17.80 6.20
C LEU A 144 -5.54 -17.36 4.90
N GLY A 145 -5.75 -16.11 4.46
CA GLY A 145 -5.01 -15.53 3.33
C GLY A 145 -3.51 -15.44 3.58
N SER A 146 -3.10 -15.07 4.79
CA SER A 146 -1.69 -15.04 5.22
C SER A 146 -1.08 -16.45 5.24
N LEU A 147 -1.82 -17.44 5.75
CA LEU A 147 -1.42 -18.84 5.74
C LEU A 147 -1.21 -19.34 4.31
N PHE A 148 -2.20 -19.18 3.43
CA PHE A 148 -2.12 -19.61 2.04
C PHE A 148 -0.94 -18.98 1.31
N ARG A 149 -0.73 -17.67 1.47
CA ARG A 149 0.40 -16.95 0.86
C ARG A 149 1.74 -17.46 1.40
N SER A 150 1.85 -17.66 2.71
CA SER A 150 3.07 -18.13 3.37
C SER A 150 3.43 -19.56 2.95
N THR A 151 2.46 -20.46 2.92
CA THR A 151 2.62 -21.83 2.45
C THR A 151 3.04 -21.88 0.99
N ARG A 152 2.39 -21.11 0.11
CA ARG A 152 2.78 -21.00 -1.31
C ARG A 152 4.23 -20.55 -1.46
N MET A 153 4.64 -19.52 -0.73
CA MET A 153 6.03 -19.03 -0.81
C MET A 153 7.04 -20.05 -0.32
N LEU A 154 6.72 -20.85 0.70
CA LEU A 154 7.62 -21.89 1.21
C LEU A 154 7.81 -23.06 0.22
N PHE A 155 6.76 -23.41 -0.54
CA PHE A 155 6.85 -24.44 -1.58
C PHE A 155 7.71 -24.01 -2.77
N PHE A 156 7.66 -22.73 -3.17
CA PHE A 156 8.35 -22.23 -4.37
C PHE A 156 9.66 -21.48 -4.09
N LYS A 157 9.93 -21.07 -2.84
CA LYS A 157 11.10 -20.28 -2.46
C LYS A 157 11.77 -20.87 -1.22
N SER A 158 13.10 -21.02 -1.27
CA SER A 158 13.90 -21.43 -0.11
C SER A 158 13.84 -20.36 0.99
N SER A 159 13.23 -20.68 2.12
CA SER A 159 13.17 -19.81 3.32
C SER A 159 14.10 -20.33 4.40
N ARG A 160 14.82 -19.43 5.08
CA ARG A 160 15.62 -19.78 6.26
C ARG A 160 14.73 -19.93 7.49
N ARG A 161 15.10 -20.83 8.41
CA ARG A 161 14.42 -20.98 9.70
C ARG A 161 14.90 -19.88 10.66
N PRO A 162 13.99 -19.19 11.37
CA PRO A 162 14.38 -18.19 12.35
C PRO A 162 14.98 -18.87 13.60
N PRO A 163 15.88 -18.19 14.33
CA PRO A 163 16.26 -18.64 15.67
C PRO A 163 15.06 -18.54 16.62
N LEU A 164 15.00 -19.45 17.61
CA LEU A 164 13.85 -19.60 18.52
C LEU A 164 13.51 -18.30 19.27
N SER A 165 14.51 -17.51 19.67
CA SER A 165 14.32 -16.23 20.36
C SER A 165 13.57 -15.21 19.51
N HIS A 166 13.88 -15.13 18.21
CA HIS A 166 13.23 -14.18 17.30
C HIS A 166 11.80 -14.61 17.01
N PHE A 167 11.57 -15.91 16.82
CA PHE A 167 10.23 -16.47 16.71
C PHE A 167 9.39 -16.17 17.95
N LEU A 168 9.93 -16.38 19.15
CA LEU A 168 9.21 -16.16 20.41
C LEU A 168 8.81 -14.69 20.61
N MET A 169 9.69 -13.75 20.26
CA MET A 169 9.40 -12.32 20.37
C MET A 169 8.17 -11.92 19.53
N ILE A 170 8.09 -12.40 18.29
CA ILE A 170 6.98 -12.11 17.38
C ILE A 170 5.74 -12.86 17.80
N PHE A 171 5.89 -14.11 18.23
CA PHE A 171 4.81 -14.91 18.78
C PHE A 171 4.13 -14.20 19.95
N ILE A 172 4.91 -13.64 20.90
CA ILE A 172 4.37 -12.87 22.03
C ILE A 172 3.66 -11.59 21.55
N ALA A 173 4.29 -10.83 20.65
CA ALA A 173 3.71 -9.58 20.14
C ALA A 173 2.39 -9.81 19.38
N GLU A 174 2.33 -10.83 18.51
CA GLU A 174 1.14 -11.20 17.74
C GLU A 174 0.04 -11.81 18.63
N THR A 175 0.41 -12.54 19.69
CA THR A 175 -0.53 -13.03 20.71
C THR A 175 -1.15 -11.87 21.47
N ALA A 176 -0.33 -10.95 21.98
CA ALA A 176 -0.78 -9.74 22.67
C ALA A 176 -1.75 -8.93 21.79
N HIS A 177 -1.37 -8.66 20.55
CA HIS A 177 -2.20 -7.96 19.58
C HIS A 177 -3.55 -8.66 19.33
N THR A 178 -3.55 -9.98 19.15
CA THR A 178 -4.77 -10.77 18.93
C THR A 178 -5.72 -10.73 20.12
N ILE A 179 -5.20 -10.85 21.34
CA ILE A 179 -5.98 -10.69 22.59
C ILE A 179 -6.54 -9.26 22.69
N GLY A 180 -5.73 -8.26 22.37
CA GLY A 180 -6.15 -6.86 22.36
C GLY A 180 -7.35 -6.60 21.44
N ILE A 181 -7.33 -7.16 20.23
CA ILE A 181 -8.45 -7.08 19.27
C ILE A 181 -9.69 -7.78 19.82
N ALA A 182 -9.55 -8.99 20.39
CA ALA A 182 -10.67 -9.72 20.97
C ALA A 182 -11.34 -8.92 22.11
N LEU A 183 -10.54 -8.31 22.99
CA LEU A 183 -11.04 -7.41 24.06
C LEU A 183 -11.76 -6.19 23.48
N LEU A 184 -11.21 -5.56 22.43
CA LEU A 184 -11.87 -4.41 21.81
C LEU A 184 -13.24 -4.80 21.24
N VAL A 185 -13.32 -5.91 20.50
CA VAL A 185 -14.49 -6.27 19.70
C VAL A 185 -15.60 -6.94 20.51
N PHE A 186 -15.26 -7.79 21.48
CA PHE A 186 -16.24 -8.57 22.26
C PHE A 186 -16.49 -8.02 23.67
N TYR A 187 -15.59 -7.20 24.21
CA TYR A 187 -15.75 -6.63 25.55
C TYR A 187 -16.10 -5.14 25.50
N ILE A 188 -15.28 -4.32 24.83
CA ILE A 188 -15.37 -2.85 24.90
C ILE A 188 -16.44 -2.30 23.95
N LEU A 189 -16.38 -2.63 22.66
CA LEU A 189 -17.27 -2.06 21.63
C LEU A 189 -18.77 -2.36 21.85
N PRO A 190 -19.19 -3.53 22.37
CA PRO A 190 -20.59 -3.80 22.66
C PRO A 190 -21.17 -2.90 23.77
N ASP A 191 -20.34 -2.48 24.72
CA ASP A 191 -20.76 -1.69 25.88
C ASP A 191 -20.66 -0.18 25.63
N LEU A 192 -20.08 0.22 24.49
CA LEU A 192 -19.94 1.61 24.06
C LEU A 192 -20.93 1.94 22.94
N ASP A 193 -21.36 3.21 22.90
CA ASP A 193 -22.11 3.73 21.75
C ASP A 193 -21.27 3.67 20.47
N VAL A 194 -21.94 3.47 19.34
CA VAL A 194 -21.30 3.33 18.02
C VAL A 194 -20.33 4.48 17.70
N VAL A 195 -20.70 5.71 18.05
CA VAL A 195 -19.90 6.92 17.80
C VAL A 195 -18.65 6.96 18.68
N LYS A 196 -18.80 6.64 19.97
CA LYS A 196 -17.69 6.58 20.94
C LYS A 196 -16.71 5.46 20.57
N GLY A 197 -17.23 4.30 20.17
CA GLY A 197 -16.45 3.17 19.66
C GLY A 197 -15.64 3.54 18.41
N ALA A 198 -16.26 4.22 17.44
CA ALA A 198 -15.56 4.71 16.24
C ALA A 198 -14.39 5.65 16.61
N MET A 199 -14.63 6.61 17.51
CA MET A 199 -13.59 7.54 17.98
C MET A 199 -12.44 6.85 18.70
N LEU A 200 -12.74 5.85 19.53
CA LEU A 200 -11.74 5.10 20.29
C LEU A 200 -10.73 4.40 19.36
N THR A 201 -11.13 4.00 18.16
CA THR A 201 -10.20 3.34 17.21
C THR A 201 -9.07 4.26 16.74
N ASN A 202 -9.19 5.58 16.89
CA ASN A 202 -8.07 6.52 16.63
C ASN A 202 -6.96 6.47 17.70
N CYS A 203 -7.22 5.83 18.84
CA CYS A 203 -6.30 5.74 19.99
C CYS A 203 -5.49 4.43 20.02
N LEU A 204 -5.46 3.68 18.90
CA LEU A 204 -4.85 2.35 18.80
C LEU A 204 -3.36 2.36 18.39
N CYS A 205 -2.70 3.52 18.46
CA CYS A 205 -1.32 3.68 17.99
C CYS A 205 -0.33 4.22 19.04
N PHE A 206 -0.60 3.96 20.33
CA PHE A 206 0.24 4.42 21.44
C PHE A 206 1.68 3.88 21.40
N ILE A 207 1.87 2.56 21.25
CA ILE A 207 3.21 1.96 21.15
C ILE A 207 3.98 2.46 19.91
N PRO A 208 3.38 2.49 18.71
CA PRO A 208 3.95 3.18 17.56
C PRO A 208 4.39 4.62 17.83
N ALA A 209 3.60 5.42 18.55
CA ALA A 209 3.95 6.79 18.91
C ALA A 209 5.22 6.85 19.75
N CYS A 210 5.29 6.02 20.80
CA CYS A 210 6.45 5.90 21.68
C CYS A 210 7.70 5.43 20.92
N LEU A 211 7.58 4.36 20.12
CA LEU A 211 8.70 3.85 19.33
C LEU A 211 9.15 4.83 18.25
N GLY A 212 8.20 5.57 17.66
CA GLY A 212 8.47 6.62 16.68
C GLY A 212 9.40 7.69 17.23
N LEU A 213 9.11 8.17 18.44
CA LEU A 213 9.95 9.12 19.19
C LEU A 213 11.33 8.54 19.53
N LEU A 214 11.35 7.32 20.11
CA LEU A 214 12.58 6.63 20.52
C LEU A 214 13.49 6.28 19.33
N SER A 215 12.91 6.17 18.14
CA SER A 215 13.61 5.79 16.91
C SER A 215 14.19 6.97 16.13
N ARG A 216 14.01 8.23 16.57
CA ARG A 216 14.54 9.41 15.86
C ARG A 216 16.07 9.45 15.81
N SER A 217 16.60 9.87 14.66
CA SER A 217 18.04 10.05 14.43
C SER A 217 18.50 11.49 14.68
N ASN A 218 19.77 11.67 15.06
CA ASN A 218 20.42 12.99 15.18
C ASN A 218 20.60 13.70 13.83
N LYS A 219 20.57 12.96 12.71
CA LYS A 219 20.78 13.50 11.36
C LYS A 219 19.51 14.11 10.75
N GLU A 220 18.36 14.03 11.42
CA GLU A 220 17.09 14.59 10.91
C GLU A 220 17.02 16.11 11.06
N SER A 221 16.57 16.79 10.01
CA SER A 221 16.20 18.21 10.07
C SER A 221 15.00 18.44 11.00
N ASN A 222 15.00 19.58 11.70
CA ASN A 222 13.94 20.03 12.61
C ASN A 222 13.60 19.01 13.71
N ARG A 223 14.58 18.23 14.18
CA ARG A 223 14.38 17.18 15.19
C ARG A 223 13.67 17.69 16.44
N PHE A 224 14.06 18.84 16.97
CA PHE A 224 13.46 19.39 18.20
C PHE A 224 11.94 19.59 18.04
N LEU A 225 11.50 20.21 16.94
CA LEU A 225 10.09 20.38 16.64
C LEU A 225 9.36 19.04 16.50
N LYS A 226 9.96 18.09 15.78
CA LYS A 226 9.36 16.76 15.59
C LYS A 226 9.24 15.98 16.91
N VAL A 227 10.21 16.12 17.83
CA VAL A 227 10.15 15.54 19.18
C VAL A 227 9.00 16.14 19.99
N ILE A 228 8.79 17.45 19.92
CA ILE A 228 7.65 18.11 20.58
C ILE A 228 6.33 17.56 20.05
N ILE A 229 6.18 17.47 18.72
CA ILE A 229 4.95 16.96 18.11
C ILE A 229 4.73 15.49 18.47
N ASP A 230 5.78 14.66 18.53
CA ASP A 230 5.67 13.28 19.02
C ASP A 230 5.17 13.22 20.47
N LEU A 231 5.70 14.07 21.36
CA LEU A 231 5.27 14.10 22.76
C LEU A 231 3.79 14.51 22.87
N ILE A 232 3.34 15.48 22.07
CA ILE A 232 1.93 15.87 21.98
C ILE A 232 1.09 14.71 21.45
N ALA A 233 1.55 14.02 20.40
CA ALA A 233 0.85 12.87 19.82
C ALA A 233 0.71 11.72 20.83
N ILE A 234 1.76 11.40 21.58
CA ILE A 234 1.74 10.40 22.67
C ILE A 234 0.75 10.82 23.76
N GLY A 235 0.79 12.08 24.19
CA GLY A 235 -0.15 12.62 25.16
C GLY A 235 -1.61 12.49 24.70
N ALA A 236 -1.88 12.87 23.44
CA ALA A 236 -3.20 12.72 22.85
C ALA A 236 -3.67 11.25 22.81
N GLN A 237 -2.82 10.30 22.41
CA GLN A 237 -3.16 8.87 22.46
C GLN A 237 -3.45 8.39 23.89
N ALA A 238 -2.64 8.82 24.87
CA ALA A 238 -2.82 8.45 26.26
C ALA A 238 -4.12 8.97 26.87
N THR A 239 -4.64 10.11 26.41
CA THR A 239 -5.95 10.60 26.88
C THR A 239 -7.09 9.64 26.55
N GLY A 240 -6.99 8.88 25.45
CA GLY A 240 -7.97 7.85 25.07
C GLY A 240 -8.09 6.71 26.09
N PHE A 241 -7.09 6.51 26.95
CA PHE A 241 -7.10 5.46 27.99
C PHE A 241 -8.09 5.75 29.11
N VAL A 242 -8.25 7.03 29.46
CA VAL A 242 -8.98 7.45 30.66
C VAL A 242 -10.26 8.21 30.33
N PHE A 243 -10.38 8.76 29.12
CA PHE A 243 -11.50 9.63 28.75
C PHE A 243 -12.86 8.94 28.91
N TRP A 244 -13.10 7.84 28.19
CA TRP A 244 -14.39 7.14 28.26
C TRP A 244 -14.69 6.48 29.62
N PRO A 245 -13.73 5.84 30.30
CA PRO A 245 -13.97 5.32 31.66
C PRO A 245 -14.41 6.40 32.66
N ILE A 246 -13.86 7.61 32.57
CA ILE A 246 -14.22 8.73 33.45
C ILE A 246 -15.60 9.30 33.10
N VAL A 247 -15.90 9.45 31.81
CA VAL A 247 -17.16 10.06 31.34
C VAL A 247 -18.35 9.14 31.60
N GLU A 248 -18.22 7.85 31.32
CA GLU A 248 -19.32 6.88 31.49
C GLU A 248 -19.46 6.35 32.92
N GLN A 249 -18.42 6.52 33.75
CA GLN A 249 -18.36 6.00 35.13
C GLN A 249 -18.62 4.48 35.27
N LYS A 250 -18.44 3.71 34.19
CA LYS A 250 -18.55 2.24 34.20
C LYS A 250 -17.20 1.60 34.52
N ALA A 251 -17.16 0.73 35.52
CA ALA A 251 -15.93 0.03 35.95
C ALA A 251 -15.35 -0.84 34.82
N ASP A 252 -16.21 -1.45 34.00
CA ASP A 252 -15.82 -2.34 32.90
C ASP A 252 -14.99 -1.66 31.81
N LEU A 253 -15.15 -0.35 31.62
CA LEU A 253 -14.40 0.40 30.60
C LEU A 253 -12.92 0.60 30.96
N TRP A 254 -12.50 0.34 32.21
CA TRP A 254 -11.10 0.40 32.60
C TRP A 254 -10.20 -0.66 31.95
N ILE A 255 -10.76 -1.56 31.15
CA ILE A 255 -10.00 -2.47 30.29
C ILE A 255 -9.51 -1.81 28.99
N ILE A 256 -10.01 -0.62 28.63
CA ILE A 256 -9.60 0.15 27.44
C ILE A 256 -8.08 0.37 27.36
N PRO A 257 -7.38 0.85 28.40
CA PRO A 257 -5.93 1.01 28.37
C PRO A 257 -5.20 -0.30 28.05
N VAL A 258 -5.68 -1.42 28.59
CA VAL A 258 -5.08 -2.75 28.37
C VAL A 258 -5.27 -3.16 26.91
N SER A 259 -6.49 -3.10 26.38
CA SER A 259 -6.79 -3.47 24.99
C SER A 259 -6.03 -2.59 23.99
N THR A 260 -6.05 -1.27 24.16
CA THR A 260 -5.40 -0.31 23.25
C THR A 260 -3.88 -0.48 23.20
N VAL A 261 -3.22 -0.72 24.35
CA VAL A 261 -1.79 -1.04 24.40
C VAL A 261 -1.49 -2.37 23.73
N LEU A 262 -2.26 -3.41 24.03
CA LEU A 262 -2.09 -4.74 23.43
C LEU A 262 -2.23 -4.70 21.89
N ILE A 263 -3.23 -3.99 21.36
CA ILE A 263 -3.40 -3.78 19.91
C ILE A 263 -2.20 -3.04 19.34
N SER A 264 -1.76 -1.97 20.00
CA SER A 264 -0.65 -1.12 19.54
C SER A 264 0.66 -1.91 19.41
N ILE A 265 0.90 -2.91 20.28
CA ILE A 265 2.09 -3.76 20.23
C ILE A 265 2.25 -4.43 18.88
N GLY A 266 1.17 -4.84 18.20
CA GLY A 266 1.25 -5.53 16.90
C GLY A 266 1.99 -4.77 15.80
N TRP A 267 2.08 -3.44 15.91
CA TRP A 267 2.69 -2.57 14.91
C TRP A 267 4.14 -2.17 15.22
N TRP A 268 4.73 -2.75 16.27
CA TRP A 268 6.07 -2.36 16.77
C TRP A 268 7.18 -2.44 15.71
N GLU A 269 7.16 -3.46 14.85
CA GLU A 269 8.20 -3.71 13.82
C GLU A 269 8.40 -2.51 12.90
N ASN A 270 7.32 -1.81 12.57
CA ASN A 270 7.38 -0.71 11.60
C ASN A 270 8.03 0.56 12.17
N TYR A 271 7.99 0.75 13.49
CA TYR A 271 8.39 1.99 14.15
C TYR A 271 9.82 1.97 14.72
N ILE A 272 10.58 0.92 14.41
CA ILE A 272 11.97 0.74 14.83
C ILE A 272 12.93 0.92 13.65
N SER A 273 13.90 1.83 13.83
CA SER A 273 14.94 2.15 12.86
C SER A 273 16.36 1.85 13.38
N LYS A 274 17.24 1.50 12.46
CA LYS A 274 18.68 1.25 12.71
C LYS A 274 19.42 2.52 13.13
N HIS A 275 18.90 3.68 12.73
CA HIS A 275 19.51 4.99 12.95
C HIS A 275 19.19 5.59 14.33
N SER A 276 18.35 4.94 15.13
CA SER A 276 18.07 5.34 16.51
C SER A 276 19.36 5.41 17.32
N GLN A 277 19.49 6.35 18.26
CA GLN A 277 20.66 6.41 19.16
C GLN A 277 20.58 5.40 20.31
N ILE A 278 19.39 4.86 20.59
CA ILE A 278 19.15 4.01 21.75
C ILE A 278 19.65 2.58 21.46
N PRO A 279 20.58 2.03 22.26
CA PRO A 279 21.16 0.71 22.00
C PRO A 279 20.14 -0.42 21.92
N ILE A 280 19.09 -0.37 22.74
CA ILE A 280 18.00 -1.36 22.76
C ILE A 280 17.22 -1.33 21.45
N ILE A 281 16.86 -0.14 20.96
CA ILE A 281 16.13 0.05 19.69
C ILE A 281 16.99 -0.40 18.51
N LYS A 282 18.30 -0.08 18.51
CA LYS A 282 19.24 -0.62 17.51
C LYS A 282 19.28 -2.14 17.51
N ARG A 283 19.29 -2.78 18.69
CA ARG A 283 19.28 -4.24 18.83
C ARG A 283 18.00 -4.85 18.26
N LEU A 284 16.85 -4.29 18.59
CA LEU A 284 15.54 -4.69 18.05
C LEU A 284 15.48 -4.53 16.52
N SER A 285 16.07 -3.45 15.99
CA SER A 285 16.14 -3.22 14.55
C SER A 285 16.95 -4.30 13.82
N LYS A 286 18.08 -4.74 14.40
CA LYS A 286 18.86 -5.87 13.86
C LYS A 286 18.07 -7.19 13.87
N VAL A 287 17.26 -7.42 14.90
CA VAL A 287 16.38 -8.61 14.97
C VAL A 287 15.30 -8.55 13.89
N LYS A 288 14.71 -7.38 13.67
CA LYS A 288 13.74 -7.12 12.58
C LYS A 288 14.31 -7.46 11.20
N ASP A 289 15.55 -7.09 10.90
CA ASP A 289 16.17 -7.39 9.60
C ASP A 289 16.27 -8.89 9.33
N GLN A 290 16.72 -9.66 10.32
CA GLN A 290 16.82 -11.12 10.21
C GLN A 290 15.43 -11.77 10.10
N PHE A 291 14.42 -11.13 10.67
CA PHE A 291 13.04 -11.59 10.55
C PHE A 291 12.48 -11.42 9.15
N ASN A 292 12.78 -10.32 8.45
CA ASN A 292 12.31 -10.10 7.07
C ASN A 292 12.66 -11.30 6.15
N GLU A 293 13.81 -11.95 6.34
CA GLU A 293 14.21 -13.15 5.58
C GLU A 293 13.39 -14.41 5.92
N SER A 294 12.89 -14.51 7.15
CA SER A 294 12.20 -15.70 7.69
C SER A 294 10.69 -15.50 7.90
N ARG A 295 10.15 -14.34 7.49
CA ARG A 295 8.77 -13.92 7.73
C ARG A 295 7.74 -14.96 7.29
N TYR A 296 7.84 -15.46 6.06
CA TYR A 296 6.87 -16.44 5.54
C TYR A 296 6.89 -17.77 6.30
N PHE A 297 8.06 -18.24 6.74
CA PHE A 297 8.13 -19.43 7.58
C PHE A 297 7.42 -19.21 8.92
N THR A 298 7.67 -18.08 9.58
CA THR A 298 7.07 -17.74 10.87
C THR A 298 5.56 -17.51 10.76
N TYR A 299 5.08 -16.78 9.74
CA TYR A 299 3.66 -16.49 9.53
C TYR A 299 2.84 -17.72 9.14
N MET A 300 3.45 -18.80 8.66
CA MET A 300 2.75 -20.09 8.50
C MET A 300 2.23 -20.61 9.85
N PHE A 301 3.03 -20.53 10.91
CA PHE A 301 2.62 -20.96 12.26
C PHE A 301 1.81 -19.87 12.98
N ILE A 302 2.24 -18.62 12.89
CA ILE A 302 1.57 -17.50 13.56
C ILE A 302 0.15 -17.32 13.04
N SER A 303 -0.12 -17.46 11.74
CA SER A 303 -1.48 -17.27 11.22
C SER A 303 -2.47 -18.29 11.80
N ILE A 304 -2.04 -19.56 11.95
CA ILE A 304 -2.85 -20.62 12.60
C ILE A 304 -3.02 -20.28 14.08
N TRP A 305 -1.94 -19.91 14.76
CA TRP A 305 -1.98 -19.53 16.17
C TRP A 305 -2.90 -18.35 16.42
N LYS A 306 -2.89 -17.31 15.58
CA LYS A 306 -3.79 -16.16 15.71
C LYS A 306 -5.26 -16.57 15.62
N CYS A 307 -5.63 -17.47 14.72
CA CYS A 307 -7.00 -17.99 14.65
C CYS A 307 -7.41 -18.69 15.95
N VAL A 308 -6.55 -19.57 16.48
CA VAL A 308 -6.79 -20.31 17.73
C VAL A 308 -6.82 -19.37 18.93
N CYS A 309 -5.84 -18.49 19.05
CA CYS A 309 -5.72 -17.53 20.14
C CYS A 309 -6.91 -16.56 20.18
N PHE A 310 -7.35 -16.05 19.01
CA PHE A 310 -8.54 -15.20 18.93
C PHE A 310 -9.78 -15.95 19.40
N PHE A 311 -9.98 -17.18 18.93
CA PHE A 311 -11.12 -17.99 19.34
C PHE A 311 -11.11 -18.29 20.85
N LEU A 312 -9.97 -18.68 21.41
CA LEU A 312 -9.83 -18.91 22.86
C LEU A 312 -10.04 -17.63 23.67
N ALA A 313 -9.56 -16.49 23.20
CA ALA A 313 -9.78 -15.20 23.85
C ALA A 313 -11.27 -14.83 23.86
N VAL A 314 -11.98 -15.05 22.74
CA VAL A 314 -13.44 -14.84 22.66
C VAL A 314 -14.18 -15.76 23.64
N LEU A 315 -13.83 -17.06 23.68
CA LEU A 315 -14.44 -17.99 24.65
C LEU A 315 -14.21 -17.55 26.10
N PHE A 316 -12.99 -17.09 26.42
CA PHE A 316 -12.68 -16.59 27.76
C PHE A 316 -13.47 -15.32 28.11
N ILE A 317 -13.62 -14.38 27.17
CA ILE A 317 -14.41 -13.16 27.34
C ILE A 317 -15.88 -13.51 27.58
N ILE A 318 -16.46 -14.41 26.79
CA ILE A 318 -17.84 -14.86 26.94
C ILE A 318 -18.04 -15.56 28.28
N LEU A 319 -17.12 -16.46 28.68
CA LEU A 319 -17.17 -17.13 29.98
C LEU A 319 -17.14 -16.12 31.13
N PHE A 320 -16.33 -15.07 31.02
CA PHE A 320 -16.23 -14.04 32.05
C PHE A 320 -17.49 -13.17 32.14
N LYS A 321 -18.09 -12.79 31.00
CA LYS A 321 -19.28 -11.94 30.97
C LYS A 321 -20.58 -12.69 31.27
N GLU A 322 -20.77 -13.89 30.71
CA GLU A 322 -22.04 -14.61 30.75
C GLU A 322 -22.02 -15.86 31.65
N GLY A 323 -20.85 -16.29 32.13
CA GLY A 323 -20.69 -17.45 33.01
C GLY A 323 -20.83 -18.81 32.31
N GLU A 324 -21.36 -18.86 31.09
CA GLU A 324 -21.52 -20.06 30.28
C GLU A 324 -21.03 -19.81 28.84
N VAL A 325 -20.48 -20.84 28.18
CA VAL A 325 -20.01 -20.77 26.78
C VAL A 325 -20.73 -21.77 25.86
N ALA A 326 -21.52 -22.69 26.41
CA ALA A 326 -22.13 -23.75 25.63
C ALA A 326 -23.14 -23.20 24.60
N PHE A 327 -23.82 -22.11 24.93
CA PHE A 327 -24.79 -21.46 24.04
C PHE A 327 -24.18 -21.05 22.69
N LEU A 328 -22.89 -20.70 22.63
CA LEU A 328 -22.18 -20.35 21.39
C LEU A 328 -22.18 -21.50 20.37
N PHE A 329 -22.20 -22.74 20.86
CA PHE A 329 -22.21 -23.95 20.04
C PHE A 329 -23.61 -24.54 19.88
N THR A 330 -24.39 -24.60 20.96
CA THR A 330 -25.74 -25.21 20.93
C THR A 330 -26.72 -24.38 20.11
N LYS A 331 -26.60 -23.05 20.13
CA LYS A 331 -27.45 -22.12 19.37
C LYS A 331 -26.88 -21.72 18.02
N PHE A 332 -25.76 -22.33 17.57
CA PHE A 332 -25.14 -22.01 16.29
C PHE A 332 -26.11 -22.22 15.11
N SER A 333 -26.69 -23.41 15.00
CA SER A 333 -27.61 -23.73 13.89
C SER A 333 -28.92 -22.94 13.96
N GLU A 334 -29.35 -22.55 15.16
CA GLU A 334 -30.57 -21.76 15.37
C GLU A 334 -30.35 -20.29 15.02
N GLY A 335 -29.17 -19.74 15.34
CA GLY A 335 -28.83 -18.35 15.03
C GLY A 335 -28.71 -18.06 13.54
N PHE A 336 -28.26 -19.04 12.73
CA PHE A 336 -28.26 -18.94 11.27
C PHE A 336 -29.54 -19.47 10.61
N GLY A 337 -30.54 -19.84 11.42
CA GLY A 337 -31.84 -20.34 10.95
C GLY A 337 -32.98 -19.38 11.31
N THR A 338 -34.16 -19.68 10.79
CA THR A 338 -35.39 -18.94 11.13
C THR A 338 -35.77 -19.20 12.60
N HIS A 339 -35.78 -18.15 13.42
CA HIS A 339 -36.20 -18.19 14.81
C HIS A 339 -37.09 -16.99 15.14
N GLN A 340 -37.83 -17.06 16.24
CA GLN A 340 -38.80 -16.03 16.62
C GLN A 340 -38.15 -14.95 17.49
N ILE A 341 -38.48 -13.70 17.21
CA ILE A 341 -38.07 -12.51 17.97
C ILE A 341 -39.31 -11.95 18.65
N THR A 342 -39.25 -11.79 19.97
CA THR A 342 -40.32 -11.20 20.79
C THR A 342 -40.24 -9.68 20.78
N ILE A 343 -41.35 -9.05 20.43
CA ILE A 343 -41.55 -7.61 20.38
C ILE A 343 -42.51 -7.23 21.50
N THR A 344 -42.09 -6.34 22.39
CA THR A 344 -42.87 -5.92 23.55
C THR A 344 -43.46 -4.53 23.32
N GLU A 345 -44.77 -4.39 23.53
CA GLU A 345 -45.47 -3.10 23.48
C GLU A 345 -45.23 -2.28 24.75
N VAL A 346 -44.79 -1.04 24.57
CA VAL A 346 -44.51 -0.09 25.65
C VAL A 346 -45.41 1.13 25.56
N LYS A 347 -45.81 1.68 26.72
CA LYS A 347 -46.61 2.91 26.75
C LYS A 347 -45.78 4.08 26.18
N PRO A 348 -46.36 4.94 25.32
CA PRO A 348 -45.67 6.10 24.81
C PRO A 348 -45.31 7.04 25.98
N PHE A 349 -44.02 7.30 26.15
CA PHE A 349 -43.53 8.17 27.21
C PHE A 349 -43.89 9.63 26.88
N LEU A 350 -44.83 10.23 27.63
CA LEU A 350 -45.14 11.66 27.52
C LEU A 350 -43.98 12.48 28.11
N GLY A 351 -43.04 12.90 27.25
CA GLY A 351 -42.08 13.97 27.58
C GLY A 351 -40.61 13.54 27.72
N GLY A 352 -40.10 12.68 26.84
CA GLY A 352 -38.66 12.40 26.78
C GLY A 352 -38.27 11.58 25.55
N THR A 353 -37.31 12.06 24.77
CA THR A 353 -36.75 11.41 23.57
C THR A 353 -35.71 10.32 23.90
N SER A 354 -35.78 9.71 25.09
CA SER A 354 -34.83 8.71 25.57
C SER A 354 -35.47 7.32 25.61
N LEU A 355 -34.75 6.33 25.08
CA LEU A 355 -35.01 4.92 25.35
C LEU A 355 -34.83 4.65 26.85
N PRO A 356 -35.85 4.14 27.56
CA PRO A 356 -35.71 3.74 28.96
C PRO A 356 -34.79 2.54 29.11
N ASP A 357 -34.09 2.47 30.25
CA ASP A 357 -33.37 1.28 30.68
C ASP A 357 -34.37 0.13 30.93
N ILE A 358 -33.96 -1.15 30.88
CA ILE A 358 -34.88 -2.30 30.96
C ILE A 358 -35.80 -2.23 32.20
N SER A 359 -35.31 -1.63 33.28
CA SER A 359 -36.01 -1.41 34.55
C SER A 359 -37.11 -0.33 34.52
N GLU A 360 -37.12 0.55 33.53
CA GLU A 360 -38.08 1.66 33.37
C GLU A 360 -39.19 1.36 32.35
N ILE A 361 -39.09 0.22 31.65
CA ILE A 361 -40.09 -0.24 30.69
C ILE A 361 -41.35 -0.67 31.46
N ILE A 362 -42.47 0.03 31.28
CA ILE A 362 -43.79 -0.41 31.76
C ILE A 362 -44.48 -1.17 30.62
N PRO A 363 -44.42 -2.52 30.61
CA PRO A 363 -45.05 -3.30 29.55
C PRO A 363 -46.57 -3.15 29.60
N THR A 364 -47.18 -3.01 28.43
CA THR A 364 -48.65 -2.92 28.30
C THR A 364 -49.30 -4.31 28.26
N GLY A 365 -48.49 -5.38 28.13
CA GLY A 365 -48.89 -6.77 28.33
C GLY A 365 -49.11 -7.60 27.05
N ASP A 366 -49.04 -6.99 25.86
CA ASP A 366 -49.19 -7.70 24.58
C ASP A 366 -47.81 -7.86 23.91
N ASP A 367 -47.27 -9.09 23.95
CA ASP A 367 -46.06 -9.47 23.20
C ASP A 367 -46.45 -10.03 21.83
N THR A 368 -45.79 -9.56 20.77
CA THR A 368 -45.95 -10.10 19.40
C THR A 368 -44.65 -10.73 18.94
N THR A 369 -44.71 -11.80 18.13
CA THR A 369 -43.51 -12.45 17.61
C THR A 369 -43.35 -12.23 16.11
N VAL A 370 -42.12 -11.94 15.69
CA VAL A 370 -41.73 -11.80 14.28
C VAL A 370 -40.63 -12.79 13.94
N GLN A 371 -40.61 -13.28 12.70
CA GLN A 371 -39.58 -14.20 12.22
C GLN A 371 -38.28 -13.45 11.93
N ALA A 372 -37.16 -13.97 12.43
CA ALA A 372 -35.82 -13.48 12.14
C ALA A 372 -35.44 -13.74 10.67
N SER A 373 -34.72 -12.79 10.07
CA SER A 373 -34.11 -12.92 8.76
C SER A 373 -32.76 -13.64 8.85
N ASP A 374 -32.73 -14.89 8.38
CA ASP A 374 -31.59 -15.81 8.42
C ASP A 374 -30.39 -15.36 7.58
N GLN A 375 -30.62 -14.63 6.48
CA GLN A 375 -29.56 -14.21 5.57
C GLN A 375 -28.83 -12.94 5.99
N THR A 376 -29.41 -12.13 6.89
CA THR A 376 -28.88 -10.80 7.23
C THR A 376 -27.45 -10.86 7.81
N PRO A 377 -27.13 -11.70 8.82
CA PRO A 377 -25.78 -11.76 9.37
C PRO A 377 -24.73 -12.17 8.32
N VAL A 378 -25.09 -13.09 7.43
CA VAL A 378 -24.22 -13.58 6.35
C VAL A 378 -23.94 -12.47 5.33
N HIS A 379 -24.95 -11.68 4.94
CA HIS A 379 -24.74 -10.55 4.04
C HIS A 379 -23.79 -9.50 4.64
N PHE A 380 -23.98 -9.14 5.90
CA PHE A 380 -23.07 -8.19 6.58
C PHE A 380 -21.64 -8.73 6.71
N LEU A 381 -21.48 -10.03 6.99
CA LEU A 381 -20.17 -10.69 7.00
C LEU A 381 -19.49 -10.58 5.62
N LEU A 382 -20.20 -10.92 4.54
CA LEU A 382 -19.64 -10.85 3.18
C LEU A 382 -19.27 -9.42 2.81
N VAL A 383 -20.13 -8.44 3.10
CA VAL A 383 -19.84 -7.02 2.86
C VAL A 383 -18.60 -6.58 3.62
N SER A 384 -18.45 -6.95 4.90
CA SER A 384 -17.26 -6.66 5.71
C SER A 384 -15.99 -7.24 5.09
N ILE A 385 -16.02 -8.53 4.70
CA ILE A 385 -14.87 -9.21 4.08
C ILE A 385 -14.46 -8.55 2.76
N PHE A 386 -15.41 -8.31 1.85
CA PHE A 386 -15.13 -7.71 0.55
C PHE A 386 -14.68 -6.25 0.67
N ALA A 387 -15.29 -5.48 1.57
CA ALA A 387 -14.90 -4.10 1.83
C ALA A 387 -13.46 -4.02 2.36
N SER A 388 -13.11 -4.81 3.38
CA SER A 388 -11.73 -4.84 3.90
C SER A 388 -10.73 -5.30 2.85
N TYR A 389 -11.10 -6.29 2.02
CA TYR A 389 -10.24 -6.78 0.93
C TYR A 389 -10.03 -5.73 -0.17
N PHE A 390 -11.07 -5.01 -0.61
CA PHE A 390 -10.94 -3.96 -1.62
C PHE A 390 -10.13 -2.77 -1.12
N ALA A 391 -10.31 -2.34 0.13
CA ALA A 391 -9.48 -1.31 0.75
C ALA A 391 -7.99 -1.70 0.68
N TYR A 392 -7.67 -2.96 1.00
CA TYR A 392 -6.31 -3.49 0.93
C TYR A 392 -5.75 -3.56 -0.50
N ILE A 393 -6.50 -4.14 -1.45
CA ILE A 393 -6.02 -4.33 -2.83
C ILE A 393 -5.84 -3.00 -3.57
N PHE A 394 -6.83 -2.10 -3.48
CA PHE A 394 -6.73 -0.79 -4.13
C PHE A 394 -5.73 0.13 -3.42
N GLY A 395 -5.60 0.01 -2.09
CA GLY A 395 -4.55 0.73 -1.37
C GLY A 395 -3.15 0.28 -1.78
N LYS A 396 -2.95 -1.03 -1.91
CA LYS A 396 -1.71 -1.62 -2.45
C LYS A 396 -1.45 -1.19 -3.88
N PHE A 397 -2.48 -1.15 -4.72
CA PHE A 397 -2.38 -0.65 -6.09
C PHE A 397 -1.90 0.81 -6.08
N ALA A 398 -2.53 1.68 -5.29
CA ALA A 398 -2.17 3.09 -5.16
C ALA A 398 -0.70 3.28 -4.76
N CYS A 399 -0.19 2.48 -3.82
CA CYS A 399 1.22 2.48 -3.43
C CYS A 399 2.15 2.03 -4.57
N LYS A 400 1.79 0.99 -5.33
CA LYS A 400 2.62 0.49 -6.43
C LYS A 400 2.76 1.46 -7.60
N ILE A 401 1.73 2.25 -7.89
CA ILE A 401 1.75 3.23 -8.99
C ILE A 401 2.14 4.65 -8.52
N MET A 402 2.60 4.80 -7.27
CA MET A 402 3.10 6.06 -6.70
C MET A 402 2.05 7.18 -6.58
N ILE A 403 0.76 6.83 -6.41
CA ILE A 403 -0.34 7.80 -6.19
C ILE A 403 -0.79 7.84 -4.72
N GLN A 404 0.02 7.29 -3.82
CA GLN A 404 -0.38 7.02 -2.43
C GLN A 404 -0.81 8.26 -1.65
N GLY A 405 -0.22 9.44 -1.89
CA GLY A 405 -0.62 10.64 -1.14
C GLY A 405 -2.11 10.94 -1.27
N PHE A 406 -2.61 10.96 -2.52
CA PHE A 406 -4.01 11.27 -2.80
C PHE A 406 -4.93 10.05 -2.61
N SER A 407 -4.59 8.88 -3.14
CA SER A 407 -5.51 7.73 -3.18
C SER A 407 -5.27 6.67 -2.08
N TYR A 408 -4.35 6.90 -1.14
CA TYR A 408 -4.09 6.01 -0.01
C TYR A 408 -4.07 6.75 1.34
N ALA A 409 -3.14 7.70 1.50
CA ALA A 409 -2.93 8.43 2.74
C ALA A 409 -4.15 9.28 3.13
N PHE A 410 -4.69 10.02 2.17
CA PHE A 410 -5.88 10.84 2.39
C PHE A 410 -7.13 10.02 2.73
N PRO A 411 -7.55 9.00 1.95
CA PRO A 411 -8.76 8.23 2.28
C PRO A 411 -8.62 7.41 3.56
N VAL A 412 -7.43 6.89 3.90
CA VAL A 412 -7.20 6.19 5.17
C VAL A 412 -7.46 7.10 6.38
N ASN A 413 -6.97 8.34 6.36
CA ASN A 413 -7.22 9.30 7.44
C ASN A 413 -8.65 9.87 7.42
N LEU A 414 -9.30 9.90 6.26
CA LEU A 414 -10.68 10.39 6.10
C LEU A 414 -11.75 9.35 6.46
N THR A 415 -11.38 8.07 6.55
CA THR A 415 -12.32 6.96 6.81
C THR A 415 -13.10 7.15 8.11
N ILE A 416 -12.45 7.48 9.23
CA ILE A 416 -13.12 7.66 10.52
C ILE A 416 -14.03 8.91 10.55
N PRO A 417 -13.58 10.11 10.13
CA PRO A 417 -14.46 11.27 10.03
C PRO A 417 -15.73 11.02 9.20
N VAL A 418 -15.59 10.37 8.04
CA VAL A 418 -16.73 10.07 7.16
C VAL A 418 -17.63 9.02 7.80
N ALA A 419 -17.06 7.96 8.40
CA ALA A 419 -17.84 6.94 9.10
C ALA A 419 -18.63 7.53 10.27
N ILE A 420 -18.01 8.36 11.12
CA ILE A 420 -18.69 9.05 12.23
C ILE A 420 -19.83 9.93 11.70
N SER A 421 -19.58 10.71 10.64
CA SER A 421 -20.58 11.61 10.07
C SER A 421 -21.79 10.86 9.52
N LEU A 422 -21.55 9.76 8.79
CA LEU A 422 -22.63 8.92 8.25
C LEU A 422 -23.40 8.17 9.34
N ILE A 423 -22.71 7.68 10.37
CA ILE A 423 -23.34 7.00 11.52
C ILE A 423 -24.21 7.98 12.31
N ILE A 424 -23.72 9.19 12.58
CA ILE A 424 -24.50 10.24 13.26
C ILE A 424 -25.75 10.58 12.44
N ALA A 425 -25.60 10.78 11.13
CA ALA A 425 -26.73 11.03 10.24
C ALA A 425 -27.75 9.87 10.27
N ALA A 426 -27.28 8.61 10.20
CA ALA A 426 -28.14 7.45 10.26
C ALA A 426 -28.86 7.32 11.61
N CYS A 427 -28.17 7.58 12.73
CA CYS A 427 -28.79 7.60 14.06
C CYS A 427 -29.82 8.72 14.20
N GLY A 428 -29.54 9.92 13.67
CA GLY A 428 -30.48 11.04 13.65
C GLY A 428 -31.77 10.70 12.90
N LEU A 429 -31.65 10.18 11.68
CA LEU A 429 -32.81 9.80 10.85
C LEU A 429 -33.66 8.72 11.51
N ARG A 430 -33.05 7.72 12.16
CA ARG A 430 -33.81 6.66 12.85
C ARG A 430 -34.43 7.11 14.18
N ASN A 431 -33.81 8.07 14.87
CA ASN A 431 -34.39 8.64 16.08
C ASN A 431 -35.63 9.51 15.77
N GLU A 432 -35.66 10.17 14.62
CA GLU A 432 -36.84 10.90 14.12
C GLU A 432 -37.94 9.96 13.63
N ASP A 433 -37.59 8.96 12.81
CA ASP A 433 -38.51 7.93 12.32
C ASP A 433 -37.93 6.51 12.51
N PRO A 434 -38.46 5.71 13.46
CA PRO A 434 -38.03 4.32 13.68
C PRO A 434 -38.14 3.43 12.44
N CYS A 435 -38.97 3.80 11.46
CA CYS A 435 -39.22 3.03 10.25
C CYS A 435 -38.36 3.45 9.04
N PHE A 436 -37.48 4.45 9.17
CA PHE A 436 -36.71 5.02 8.05
C PHE A 436 -35.91 3.96 7.26
N PHE A 437 -35.31 2.98 7.96
CA PHE A 437 -34.46 1.95 7.35
C PHE A 437 -35.16 0.59 7.12
N ASN A 438 -36.48 0.50 7.26
CA ASN A 438 -37.23 -0.77 7.28
C ASN A 438 -37.02 -1.64 6.02
N GLU A 439 -36.74 -1.04 4.87
CA GLU A 439 -36.51 -1.77 3.61
C GLU A 439 -35.08 -2.29 3.45
N SER A 440 -34.10 -1.66 4.10
CA SER A 440 -32.66 -1.97 3.94
C SER A 440 -32.11 -2.82 5.08
N ILE A 441 -32.59 -2.60 6.31
CA ILE A 441 -32.12 -3.28 7.52
C ILE A 441 -33.37 -3.82 8.23
N PRO A 442 -33.35 -5.09 8.70
CA PRO A 442 -34.47 -5.61 9.47
C PRO A 442 -34.82 -4.70 10.66
N PRO A 443 -36.11 -4.43 10.91
CA PRO A 443 -36.53 -3.40 11.86
C PRO A 443 -36.07 -3.64 13.31
N TYR A 444 -35.76 -4.88 13.66
CA TYR A 444 -35.25 -5.28 14.98
C TYR A 444 -33.73 -5.08 15.15
N LEU A 445 -32.99 -4.70 14.10
CA LEU A 445 -31.53 -4.47 14.16
C LEU A 445 -31.18 -3.00 13.95
N PHE A 446 -30.27 -2.49 14.75
CA PHE A 446 -29.64 -1.18 14.51
C PHE A 446 -28.31 -1.02 15.25
N PHE A 447 -27.62 0.09 15.03
CA PHE A 447 -26.52 0.51 15.89
C PHE A 447 -26.99 0.77 17.33
N THR A 448 -26.07 0.66 18.30
CA THR A 448 -26.27 1.22 19.64
C THR A 448 -26.16 2.75 19.53
N SER A 449 -27.31 3.39 19.29
CA SER A 449 -27.40 4.83 19.02
C SER A 449 -27.23 5.64 20.29
N PRO A 450 -26.47 6.75 20.26
CA PRO A 450 -26.42 7.67 21.39
C PRO A 450 -27.79 8.33 21.61
N SER A 451 -28.03 8.84 22.82
CA SER A 451 -29.29 9.52 23.17
C SER A 451 -29.52 10.78 22.32
N ALA A 452 -30.77 11.14 22.06
CA ALA A 452 -31.11 12.33 21.27
C ALA A 452 -30.64 13.66 21.91
N LEU A 453 -30.59 13.70 23.25
CA LEU A 453 -29.97 14.80 24.00
C LEU A 453 -28.46 14.85 23.76
N PHE A 454 -27.79 13.69 23.72
CA PHE A 454 -26.38 13.62 23.37
C PHE A 454 -26.15 14.15 21.96
N LEU A 455 -26.96 13.87 20.93
CA LEU A 455 -26.68 14.39 19.57
C LEU A 455 -26.72 15.93 19.48
N ASN A 456 -27.67 16.58 20.16
CA ASN A 456 -27.74 18.04 20.20
C ASN A 456 -26.64 18.65 21.10
N ASP A 457 -26.36 18.04 22.25
CA ASP A 457 -25.31 18.47 23.20
C ASP A 457 -23.89 18.14 22.70
N PHE A 458 -23.77 17.12 21.85
CA PHE A 458 -22.56 16.72 21.14
C PHE A 458 -22.17 17.81 20.16
N ILE A 459 -23.10 18.35 19.37
CA ILE A 459 -22.80 19.46 18.46
C ILE A 459 -22.49 20.76 19.23
N SER A 460 -23.16 21.01 20.37
CA SER A 460 -23.10 22.32 21.03
C SER A 460 -22.07 22.44 22.18
N HIS A 461 -21.91 21.45 23.06
CA HIS A 461 -21.29 21.68 24.39
C HIS A 461 -20.29 20.63 24.93
N GLN A 462 -20.15 19.41 24.39
CA GLN A 462 -19.26 18.41 25.01
C GLN A 462 -18.19 17.80 24.07
N HIS A 463 -16.97 18.34 24.13
CA HIS A 463 -15.74 17.57 23.88
C HIS A 463 -15.49 16.99 22.47
N VAL A 464 -16.26 17.40 21.44
CA VAL A 464 -16.05 16.99 20.04
C VAL A 464 -14.63 17.26 19.53
N TRP A 465 -13.93 18.26 20.05
CA TRP A 465 -12.55 18.52 19.63
C TRP A 465 -11.54 17.46 20.10
N ILE A 466 -11.86 16.66 21.12
CA ILE A 466 -10.92 15.68 21.69
C ILE A 466 -10.66 14.53 20.71
N TRP A 467 -11.69 14.03 20.01
CA TRP A 467 -11.47 12.99 19.01
C TRP A 467 -10.68 13.51 17.79
N LEU A 468 -10.78 14.81 17.48
CA LEU A 468 -9.94 15.44 16.46
C LEU A 468 -8.46 15.45 16.88
N LEU A 469 -8.16 15.63 18.17
CA LEU A 469 -6.78 15.48 18.67
C LEU A 469 -6.28 14.03 18.50
N TRP A 470 -7.12 13.03 18.74
CA TRP A 470 -6.78 11.63 18.51
C TRP A 470 -6.52 11.35 17.02
N LEU A 471 -7.37 11.90 16.13
CA LEU A 471 -7.19 11.80 14.68
C LEU A 471 -5.90 12.46 14.20
N LEU A 472 -5.62 13.69 14.66
CA LEU A 472 -4.39 14.41 14.32
C LEU A 472 -3.15 13.67 14.83
N SER A 473 -3.24 13.08 16.01
CA SER A 473 -2.19 12.23 16.56
C SER A 473 -1.94 11.00 15.69
N GLN A 474 -2.98 10.25 15.31
CA GLN A 474 -2.84 9.11 14.38
C GLN A 474 -2.26 9.54 13.02
N THR A 475 -2.72 10.67 12.48
CA THR A 475 -2.23 11.23 11.21
C THR A 475 -0.74 11.55 11.29
N TRP A 476 -0.28 12.12 12.42
CA TRP A 476 1.13 12.39 12.65
C TRP A 476 1.96 11.10 12.78
N ILE A 477 1.46 10.12 13.55
CA ILE A 477 2.14 8.82 13.74
C ILE A 477 2.25 8.06 12.40
N THR A 478 1.31 8.28 11.49
CA THR A 478 1.29 7.67 10.15
C THR A 478 1.80 8.61 9.05
N ILE A 479 2.48 9.72 9.38
CA ILE A 479 2.89 10.75 8.40
C ILE A 479 3.77 10.20 7.26
N HIS A 480 4.47 9.07 7.49
CA HIS A 480 5.29 8.41 6.47
C HIS A 480 4.49 7.91 5.27
N ILE A 481 3.19 7.63 5.42
CA ILE A 481 2.35 7.18 4.29
C ILE A 481 2.09 8.31 3.27
N TRP A 482 2.31 9.58 3.65
CA TRP A 482 2.13 10.73 2.77
C TRP A 482 3.32 10.97 1.84
N THR A 483 4.52 10.52 2.22
CA THR A 483 5.76 10.76 1.47
C THR A 483 6.42 9.43 1.06
N PRO A 484 6.06 8.87 -0.13
CA PRO A 484 6.67 7.62 -0.58
C PRO A 484 8.16 7.82 -0.85
N LYS A 485 8.97 6.85 -0.44
CA LYS A 485 10.38 6.74 -0.84
C LYS A 485 10.66 5.45 -1.61
N CYS A 486 9.61 4.77 -2.07
CA CYS A 486 9.71 3.47 -2.73
C CYS A 486 9.83 3.61 -4.26
N GLU A 487 10.47 2.63 -4.88
CA GLU A 487 10.52 2.48 -6.34
C GLU A 487 9.14 2.16 -6.94
N ARG A 488 8.92 2.55 -8.19
CA ARG A 488 7.67 2.25 -8.89
C ARG A 488 7.52 0.74 -9.07
N LEU A 489 6.30 0.22 -8.84
CA LEU A 489 5.96 -1.21 -8.90
C LEU A 489 6.72 -2.10 -7.89
N ALA A 490 7.19 -1.53 -6.78
CA ALA A 490 7.85 -2.27 -5.72
C ALA A 490 7.09 -3.54 -5.27
N ARG A 491 7.88 -4.55 -4.83
CA ARG A 491 7.33 -5.79 -4.28
C ARG A 491 6.51 -5.49 -3.03
N THR A 492 5.43 -6.26 -2.84
CA THR A 492 4.53 -6.07 -1.69
C THR A 492 5.22 -6.24 -0.34
N GLU A 493 6.26 -7.08 -0.29
CA GLU A 493 7.11 -7.30 0.89
C GLU A 493 7.97 -6.09 1.27
N LYS A 494 8.23 -5.19 0.31
CA LYS A 494 8.93 -3.91 0.54
C LYS A 494 7.92 -2.84 0.98
N LEU A 495 6.71 -2.86 0.41
CA LEU A 495 5.66 -1.90 0.73
C LEU A 495 5.03 -2.09 2.13
N TYR A 496 4.78 -3.33 2.54
CA TYR A 496 4.09 -3.66 3.79
C TYR A 496 4.96 -4.52 4.70
N VAL A 497 4.88 -4.25 6.00
CA VAL A 497 5.59 -5.03 7.01
C VAL A 497 4.95 -6.41 7.14
N THR A 498 3.68 -6.50 7.54
CA THR A 498 3.00 -7.78 7.63
C THR A 498 2.46 -8.24 6.26
N PRO A 499 2.35 -9.56 6.00
CA PRO A 499 1.98 -10.07 4.67
C PRO A 499 0.56 -9.71 4.20
N MET A 500 -0.36 -9.50 5.14
CA MET A 500 -1.79 -9.25 4.94
C MET A 500 -2.29 -8.14 5.88
N TYR A 501 -3.53 -7.70 5.67
CA TYR A 501 -4.20 -6.67 6.46
C TYR A 501 -4.89 -7.25 7.71
N ASP A 502 -5.27 -6.38 8.65
CA ASP A 502 -6.23 -6.69 9.71
C ASP A 502 -7.64 -6.39 9.22
N GLY A 503 -8.51 -7.40 9.22
CA GLY A 503 -9.86 -7.30 8.68
C GLY A 503 -10.81 -6.48 9.55
N LEU A 504 -10.64 -6.50 10.87
CA LEU A 504 -11.50 -5.77 11.81
C LEU A 504 -11.05 -4.32 11.98
N LEU A 505 -9.77 -4.01 11.77
CA LEU A 505 -9.20 -2.67 11.91
C LEU A 505 -8.51 -2.23 10.61
N ILE A 506 -9.25 -2.22 9.50
CA ILE A 506 -8.67 -2.02 8.17
C ILE A 506 -7.97 -0.66 8.02
N ASP A 507 -8.53 0.43 8.54
CA ASP A 507 -7.96 1.77 8.40
C ASP A 507 -6.66 1.92 9.22
N GLN A 508 -6.65 1.44 10.47
CA GLN A 508 -5.43 1.37 11.28
C GLN A 508 -4.39 0.44 10.61
N SER A 509 -4.83 -0.68 10.06
CA SER A 509 -3.94 -1.62 9.37
C SER A 509 -3.26 -0.99 8.16
N LEU A 510 -3.99 -0.31 7.28
CA LEU A 510 -3.40 0.35 6.12
C LEU A 510 -2.41 1.44 6.54
N GLY A 511 -2.74 2.25 7.55
CA GLY A 511 -1.84 3.30 8.04
C GLY A 511 -0.57 2.74 8.70
N LEU A 512 -0.72 1.85 9.67
CA LEU A 512 0.37 1.38 10.55
C LEU A 512 1.20 0.25 9.93
N ASN A 513 0.66 -0.50 8.96
CA ASN A 513 1.38 -1.60 8.30
C ASN A 513 2.24 -1.14 7.11
N ARG A 514 2.01 0.06 6.58
CA ARG A 514 2.81 0.62 5.48
C ARG A 514 4.23 0.88 5.97
N CYS A 515 5.23 0.29 5.33
CA CYS A 515 6.63 0.41 5.74
C CYS A 515 7.10 1.87 5.82
N ARG A 516 7.80 2.21 6.91
CA ARG A 516 8.33 3.57 7.18
C ARG A 516 9.72 3.81 6.60
N ASP A 517 10.60 2.81 6.67
CA ASP A 517 12.02 2.90 6.28
C ASP A 517 12.21 2.31 4.87
N ASP A 518 11.64 2.98 3.86
CA ASP A 518 11.92 2.68 2.44
C ASP A 518 13.19 3.45 2.04
N GLU A 519 14.38 2.97 2.44
CA GLU A 519 15.63 3.46 1.85
C GLU A 519 15.75 2.90 0.42
N ALA A 520 16.17 3.74 -0.54
CA ALA A 520 16.64 3.24 -1.83
C ALA A 520 17.83 2.31 -1.58
N ASP A 521 17.89 1.18 -2.28
CA ASP A 521 18.85 0.10 -2.01
C ASP A 521 20.32 0.51 -2.23
N VAL A 522 20.58 1.69 -2.83
CA VAL A 522 21.93 2.22 -3.10
C VAL A 522 22.15 3.53 -2.36
N LYS A 523 23.13 3.58 -1.45
CA LYS A 523 23.56 4.83 -0.78
C LYS A 523 24.70 5.49 -1.53
N THR A 524 24.89 6.79 -1.30
CA THR A 524 26.06 7.54 -1.80
C THR A 524 27.39 6.90 -1.36
N GLU A 525 27.41 6.30 -0.17
CA GLU A 525 28.58 5.64 0.41
C GLU A 525 28.89 4.32 -0.34
N ASP A 526 27.86 3.61 -0.83
CA ASP A 526 28.00 2.36 -1.58
C ASP A 526 28.50 2.61 -3.03
N LEU A 527 28.29 3.81 -3.58
CA LEU A 527 28.81 4.19 -4.90
C LEU A 527 30.34 4.14 -4.96
N ASP A 528 31.02 4.50 -3.88
CA ASP A 528 32.49 4.47 -3.79
C ASP A 528 33.02 3.03 -3.71
N GLU A 529 32.25 2.10 -3.11
CA GLU A 529 32.57 0.67 -3.09
C GLU A 529 32.35 0.03 -4.47
N ILE A 530 31.23 0.30 -5.13
CA ILE A 530 30.93 -0.16 -6.51
C ILE A 530 32.02 0.29 -7.49
N GLN A 531 32.55 1.52 -7.34
CA GLN A 531 33.62 2.04 -8.19
C GLN A 531 34.95 1.32 -7.98
N LYS A 532 35.28 0.95 -6.75
CA LYS A 532 36.50 0.17 -6.44
C LYS A 532 36.38 -1.24 -7.02
N GLU A 533 35.25 -1.92 -6.82
CA GLU A 533 35.00 -3.27 -7.35
C GLU A 533 35.14 -3.33 -8.88
N LYS A 534 34.56 -2.36 -9.61
CA LYS A 534 34.67 -2.31 -11.08
C LYS A 534 36.04 -1.90 -11.61
N GLY A 535 36.83 -1.18 -10.81
CA GLY A 535 38.22 -0.87 -11.12
C GLY A 535 39.09 -2.13 -11.15
N ASP A 536 38.77 -3.10 -10.29
CA ASP A 536 39.51 -4.34 -10.13
C ASP A 536 39.12 -5.39 -11.22
N GLU A 537 37.88 -5.40 -11.72
CA GLU A 537 37.46 -6.27 -12.84
C GLU A 537 38.19 -5.97 -14.16
N TYR A 538 38.77 -4.77 -14.34
CA TYR A 538 39.58 -4.45 -15.53
C TYR A 538 40.97 -5.10 -15.50
N TYR A 539 41.43 -5.60 -14.34
CA TYR A 539 42.74 -6.23 -14.15
C TYR A 539 42.70 -7.75 -14.03
N GLU A 540 41.54 -8.38 -13.84
CA GLU A 540 41.42 -9.84 -13.80
C GLU A 540 41.20 -10.45 -15.19
N THR A 541 42.19 -10.28 -16.08
CA THR A 541 42.43 -11.27 -17.12
C THR A 541 43.34 -12.37 -16.59
N ILE A 542 42.76 -13.56 -16.44
CA ILE A 542 43.44 -14.87 -16.36
C ILE A 542 44.25 -15.11 -15.08
N SER A 543 43.59 -15.61 -14.03
CA SER A 543 44.18 -16.69 -13.24
C SER A 543 43.12 -17.70 -12.82
N ASN A 544 43.31 -18.95 -13.27
CA ASN A 544 42.58 -20.10 -12.76
C ASN A 544 43.00 -20.32 -11.31
N HIS A 545 42.16 -19.95 -10.35
CA HIS A 545 42.19 -20.55 -9.02
C HIS A 545 40.79 -20.95 -8.61
N THR A 546 40.47 -22.23 -8.85
CA THR A 546 39.62 -23.02 -7.98
C THR A 546 40.19 -22.94 -6.58
N ASP A 547 39.49 -22.28 -5.65
CA ASP A 547 39.46 -22.64 -4.23
C ASP A 547 38.36 -21.88 -3.48
N GLY A 548 37.59 -22.64 -2.68
CA GLY A 548 36.94 -22.11 -1.48
C GLY A 548 35.60 -21.38 -1.66
N SER A 549 34.51 -22.15 -1.64
CA SER A 549 33.16 -21.66 -1.34
C SER A 549 33.11 -20.80 -0.07
N THR A 550 33.04 -19.48 -0.22
CA THR A 550 32.53 -18.57 0.80
C THR A 550 31.10 -18.16 0.44
N PRO A 551 30.18 -18.11 1.42
CA PRO A 551 28.75 -18.03 1.11
C PRO A 551 28.37 -16.62 0.65
N ARG A 552 27.86 -16.51 -0.58
CA ARG A 552 26.97 -15.45 -1.13
C ARG A 552 26.77 -14.23 -0.22
N THR A 553 27.77 -13.36 -0.13
CA THR A 553 27.57 -11.97 0.28
C THR A 553 27.07 -11.21 -0.93
N ILE A 554 25.84 -10.69 -0.85
CA ILE A 554 25.27 -9.79 -1.86
C ILE A 554 26.22 -8.60 -1.97
N LYS A 555 26.77 -8.37 -3.16
CA LYS A 555 27.68 -7.25 -3.42
C LYS A 555 26.87 -5.96 -3.59
N SER A 556 27.47 -4.80 -3.33
CA SER A 556 26.82 -3.51 -3.60
C SER A 556 26.43 -3.36 -5.08
N SER A 557 27.21 -3.97 -5.99
CA SER A 557 26.91 -4.11 -7.41
C SER A 557 25.68 -4.96 -7.73
N ASP A 558 25.28 -5.92 -6.88
CA ASP A 558 24.07 -6.75 -7.07
C ASP A 558 22.77 -5.95 -6.89
N HIS A 559 22.85 -4.75 -6.30
CA HIS A 559 21.71 -3.84 -6.16
C HIS A 559 21.42 -3.04 -7.43
N ILE A 560 22.31 -3.05 -8.42
CA ILE A 560 22.11 -2.35 -9.69
C ILE A 560 21.32 -3.24 -10.65
N THR A 561 20.22 -2.72 -11.19
CA THR A 561 19.44 -3.45 -12.20
C THR A 561 20.23 -3.53 -13.51
N ARG A 562 20.43 -4.74 -14.04
CA ARG A 562 21.02 -4.95 -15.37
C ARG A 562 19.94 -5.36 -16.38
N ILE A 563 19.88 -4.63 -17.48
CA ILE A 563 18.95 -4.81 -18.59
C ILE A 563 19.72 -5.44 -19.75
N TYR A 564 19.29 -6.62 -20.17
CA TYR A 564 19.77 -7.28 -21.38
C TYR A 564 18.75 -7.05 -22.50
N ALA A 565 19.13 -6.28 -23.51
CA ALA A 565 18.34 -6.11 -24.73
C ALA A 565 18.70 -7.20 -25.73
N CYS A 566 17.79 -8.14 -25.96
CA CYS A 566 17.99 -9.24 -26.88
C CYS A 566 17.17 -9.03 -28.15
N ALA A 567 17.82 -9.07 -29.31
CA ALA A 567 17.18 -8.99 -30.62
C ALA A 567 17.65 -10.14 -31.51
N THR A 568 16.79 -10.57 -32.42
CA THR A 568 17.11 -11.55 -33.47
C THR A 568 17.10 -10.84 -34.82
N MET A 569 18.10 -11.07 -35.66
CA MET A 569 18.20 -10.52 -37.01
C MET A 569 18.46 -11.64 -38.00
N TRP A 570 17.92 -11.52 -39.21
CA TRP A 570 18.20 -12.46 -40.29
C TRP A 570 18.34 -11.76 -41.65
N HIS A 571 17.23 -11.23 -42.16
CA HIS A 571 17.15 -10.57 -43.46
C HIS A 571 16.62 -9.13 -43.32
N GLU A 572 16.95 -8.46 -42.21
CA GLU A 572 16.55 -7.08 -41.98
C GLU A 572 17.09 -6.15 -43.08
N THR A 573 16.30 -5.16 -43.43
CA THR A 573 16.67 -4.09 -44.35
C THR A 573 17.64 -3.09 -43.69
N LYS A 574 18.23 -2.20 -44.48
CA LYS A 574 19.16 -1.19 -43.94
C LYS A 574 18.42 -0.26 -42.97
N GLU A 575 17.19 0.11 -43.33
CA GLU A 575 16.32 1.01 -42.60
C GLU A 575 15.94 0.40 -41.23
N GLU A 576 15.49 -0.86 -41.21
CA GLU A 576 15.17 -1.59 -39.97
C GLU A 576 16.39 -1.72 -39.04
N MET A 577 17.57 -2.01 -39.60
CA MET A 577 18.81 -2.06 -38.83
C MET A 577 19.19 -0.68 -38.26
N LEU A 578 19.01 0.41 -39.02
CA LEU A 578 19.28 1.77 -38.57
C LEU A 578 18.36 2.14 -37.41
N GLU A 579 17.05 1.92 -37.51
CA GLU A 579 16.09 2.22 -36.43
C GLU A 579 16.42 1.45 -35.15
N PHE A 580 16.75 0.17 -35.29
CA PHE A 580 17.18 -0.65 -34.16
C PHE A 580 18.46 -0.11 -33.52
N LEU A 581 19.51 0.15 -34.30
CA LEU A 581 20.79 0.63 -33.80
C LEU A 581 20.67 2.02 -33.16
N GLN A 582 19.85 2.92 -33.74
CA GLN A 582 19.57 4.22 -33.14
C GLN A 582 18.89 4.08 -31.78
N SER A 583 17.96 3.13 -31.62
CA SER A 583 17.32 2.86 -30.34
C SER A 583 18.32 2.39 -29.29
N ILE A 584 19.26 1.50 -29.67
CA ILE A 584 20.35 1.03 -28.79
C ILE A 584 21.29 2.18 -28.40
N LEU A 585 21.64 3.06 -29.34
CA LEU A 585 22.54 4.19 -29.10
C LEU A 585 21.91 5.27 -28.21
N ARG A 586 20.59 5.51 -28.32
CA ARG A 586 19.86 6.40 -27.40
C ARG A 586 19.86 5.87 -25.96
N LEU A 587 19.74 4.56 -25.79
CA LEU A 587 19.87 3.91 -24.48
C LEU A 587 21.31 3.97 -23.94
N ASP A 588 22.31 3.82 -24.81
CA ASP A 588 23.73 4.00 -24.47
C ASP A 588 24.02 5.43 -23.98
N GLU A 589 23.44 6.44 -24.65
CA GLU A 589 23.54 7.85 -24.26
C GLU A 589 22.87 8.14 -22.90
N ASP A 590 21.63 7.67 -22.69
CA ASP A 590 20.92 7.84 -21.41
C ASP A 590 21.69 7.18 -20.26
N GLN A 591 22.11 5.93 -20.44
CA GLN A 591 22.86 5.23 -19.40
C GLN A 591 24.20 5.92 -19.10
N SER A 592 24.87 6.45 -20.13
CA SER A 592 26.10 7.23 -19.99
C SER A 592 25.87 8.50 -19.18
N ALA A 593 24.81 9.26 -19.47
CA ALA A 593 24.44 10.48 -18.75
C ALA A 593 24.19 10.20 -17.26
N ARG A 594 23.40 9.17 -16.95
CA ARG A 594 23.15 8.73 -15.56
C ARG A 594 24.44 8.31 -14.86
N ARG A 595 25.29 7.52 -15.54
CA ARG A 595 26.60 7.07 -15.01
C ARG A 595 27.52 8.25 -14.70
N VAL A 596 27.58 9.24 -15.59
CA VAL A 596 28.37 10.46 -15.42
C VAL A 596 27.84 11.30 -14.26
N ALA A 597 26.53 11.45 -14.13
CA ALA A 597 25.91 12.16 -13.00
C ALA A 597 26.23 11.48 -11.66
N GLN A 598 26.12 10.14 -11.59
CA GLN A 598 26.50 9.40 -10.39
C GLN A 598 27.98 9.56 -10.05
N LYS A 599 28.85 9.41 -11.05
CA LYS A 599 30.31 9.41 -10.85
C LYS A 599 30.87 10.78 -10.50
N TYR A 600 30.46 11.82 -11.23
CA TYR A 600 31.09 13.14 -11.14
C TYR A 600 30.28 14.14 -10.31
N LEU A 601 28.95 14.03 -10.29
CA LEU A 601 28.09 14.92 -9.49
C LEU A 601 27.72 14.32 -8.13
N ARG A 602 28.13 13.07 -7.85
CA ARG A 602 27.79 12.31 -6.62
C ARG A 602 26.29 12.26 -6.33
N VAL A 603 25.48 12.29 -7.40
CA VAL A 603 24.03 12.18 -7.29
C VAL A 603 23.68 10.70 -7.30
N VAL A 604 22.99 10.21 -6.28
CA VAL A 604 22.40 8.86 -6.32
C VAL A 604 21.16 8.94 -7.20
N ASP A 605 21.24 8.34 -8.38
CA ASP A 605 20.08 8.07 -9.21
C ASP A 605 19.49 6.70 -8.81
N PRO A 606 18.30 6.66 -8.18
CA PRO A 606 17.67 5.40 -7.78
C PRO A 606 17.25 4.53 -8.97
N ASP A 607 17.10 5.12 -10.16
CA ASP A 607 16.66 4.43 -11.38
C ASP A 607 17.85 4.06 -12.29
N TYR A 608 19.09 4.14 -11.79
CA TYR A 608 20.27 3.75 -12.57
C TYR A 608 20.27 2.26 -12.92
N TYR A 609 20.59 1.98 -14.17
CA TYR A 609 20.68 0.63 -14.70
C TYR A 609 21.97 0.40 -15.47
N GLU A 610 22.31 -0.87 -15.66
CA GLU A 610 23.32 -1.33 -16.59
C GLU A 610 22.69 -1.88 -17.85
N PHE A 611 23.20 -1.47 -19.01
CA PHE A 611 22.66 -1.89 -20.29
C PHE A 611 23.67 -2.72 -21.08
N GLU A 612 23.23 -3.89 -21.56
CA GLU A 612 23.99 -4.76 -22.45
C GLU A 612 23.08 -5.24 -23.58
N THR A 613 23.58 -5.16 -24.82
CA THR A 613 22.81 -5.52 -26.01
C THR A 613 23.34 -6.82 -26.62
N HIS A 614 22.43 -7.75 -26.91
CA HIS A 614 22.70 -9.03 -27.58
C HIS A 614 21.88 -9.14 -28.86
N ILE A 615 22.58 -9.24 -30.00
CA ILE A 615 21.98 -9.42 -31.32
C ILE A 615 22.29 -10.85 -31.76
N PHE A 616 21.27 -11.67 -31.94
CA PHE A 616 21.39 -13.02 -32.48
C PHE A 616 21.17 -12.98 -33.98
N PHE A 617 22.26 -13.09 -34.74
CA PHE A 617 22.24 -13.05 -36.19
C PHE A 617 22.14 -14.47 -36.75
N ASP A 618 20.98 -14.82 -37.29
CA ASP A 618 20.72 -16.13 -37.88
C ASP A 618 21.35 -16.23 -39.28
N ASP A 619 21.90 -17.41 -39.60
CA ASP A 619 22.52 -17.73 -40.90
C ASP A 619 23.59 -16.71 -41.35
N ALA A 620 24.51 -16.41 -40.43
CA ALA A 620 25.46 -15.30 -40.55
C ALA A 620 26.66 -15.57 -41.49
N PHE A 621 26.79 -16.79 -42.02
CA PHE A 621 27.94 -17.23 -42.80
C PHE A 621 27.50 -17.77 -44.17
N GLU A 622 28.29 -17.46 -45.20
CA GLU A 622 28.14 -17.95 -46.57
C GLU A 622 29.50 -18.49 -47.08
N LEU A 623 29.48 -19.33 -48.11
CA LEU A 623 30.72 -19.79 -48.75
C LEU A 623 31.44 -18.60 -49.39
N SER A 624 32.77 -18.59 -49.33
CA SER A 624 33.55 -17.50 -49.91
C SER A 624 33.57 -17.58 -51.44
N ASP A 625 33.63 -16.43 -52.10
CA ASP A 625 33.70 -16.35 -53.57
C ASP A 625 35.07 -16.77 -54.13
N HIS A 626 36.07 -16.97 -53.26
CA HIS A 626 37.46 -17.21 -53.63
C HIS A 626 37.91 -18.67 -53.42
N SER A 627 37.24 -19.37 -52.50
CA SER A 627 37.54 -20.76 -52.13
C SER A 627 36.27 -21.40 -51.54
N ASP A 628 35.93 -22.58 -52.06
CA ASP A 628 34.80 -23.39 -51.55
C ASP A 628 35.07 -23.93 -50.13
N ASP A 629 36.32 -23.89 -49.67
CA ASP A 629 36.76 -24.34 -48.34
C ASP A 629 36.68 -23.24 -47.26
N ASP A 630 36.56 -21.96 -47.64
CA ASP A 630 36.48 -20.85 -46.69
C ASP A 630 35.06 -20.32 -46.55
N THR A 631 34.66 -20.01 -45.32
CA THR A 631 33.38 -19.36 -45.00
C THR A 631 33.60 -17.88 -44.70
N GLN A 632 32.81 -17.01 -45.32
CA GLN A 632 32.78 -15.57 -45.05
C GLN A 632 31.48 -15.16 -44.34
N VAL A 633 31.48 -13.98 -43.71
CA VAL A 633 30.24 -13.41 -43.17
C VAL A 633 29.33 -12.95 -44.30
N ASN A 634 28.03 -13.16 -44.13
CA ASN A 634 27.03 -12.83 -45.13
C ASN A 634 26.91 -11.30 -45.37
N ARG A 635 26.24 -10.92 -46.46
CA ARG A 635 25.99 -9.50 -46.78
C ARG A 635 25.26 -8.71 -45.69
N PHE A 636 24.41 -9.34 -44.90
CA PHE A 636 23.59 -8.67 -43.88
C PHE A 636 24.41 -8.34 -42.63
N VAL A 637 25.37 -9.19 -42.27
CA VAL A 637 26.35 -8.90 -41.22
C VAL A 637 27.27 -7.76 -41.66
N LYS A 638 27.67 -7.73 -42.94
CA LYS A 638 28.44 -6.59 -43.51
C LYS A 638 27.62 -5.30 -43.44
N LEU A 639 26.31 -5.37 -43.76
CA LEU A 639 25.38 -4.25 -43.67
C LEU A 639 25.26 -3.71 -42.24
N LEU A 640 25.06 -4.59 -41.25
CA LEU A 640 25.01 -4.23 -39.82
C LEU A 640 26.28 -3.46 -39.39
N ILE A 641 27.47 -3.92 -39.80
CA ILE A 641 28.74 -3.27 -39.48
C ILE A 641 28.80 -1.87 -40.07
N SER A 642 28.35 -1.68 -41.32
CA SER A 642 28.35 -0.37 -41.97
C SER A 642 27.30 0.59 -41.40
N SER A 643 26.12 0.08 -41.04
CA SER A 643 25.01 0.91 -40.52
C SER A 643 25.28 1.44 -39.11
N LEU A 644 26.22 0.85 -38.37
CA LEU A 644 26.55 1.25 -37.01
C LEU A 644 27.18 2.66 -36.92
N ASP A 645 28.10 2.99 -37.83
CA ASP A 645 28.73 4.32 -37.86
C ASP A 645 27.72 5.41 -38.28
N GLU A 646 26.82 5.06 -39.20
CA GLU A 646 25.72 5.92 -39.66
C GLU A 646 24.72 6.19 -38.53
N ALA A 647 24.24 5.14 -37.85
CA ALA A 647 23.35 5.29 -36.70
C ALA A 647 23.98 6.10 -35.56
N ALA A 648 25.26 5.90 -35.26
CA ALA A 648 25.98 6.67 -34.23
C ALA A 648 26.07 8.15 -34.60
N SER A 649 26.34 8.44 -35.86
CA SER A 649 26.44 9.82 -36.33
C SER A 649 25.10 10.54 -36.32
N GLU A 650 24.01 9.83 -36.63
CA GLU A 650 22.65 10.37 -36.57
C GLU A 650 22.19 10.68 -35.13
N VAL A 651 22.39 9.75 -34.18
CA VAL A 651 21.96 9.94 -32.78
C VAL A 651 22.73 11.09 -32.12
N HIS A 652 24.04 11.14 -32.30
CA HIS A 652 24.88 12.16 -31.65
C HIS A 652 25.01 13.45 -32.45
N GLN A 653 24.34 13.56 -33.61
CA GLN A 653 24.33 14.73 -34.49
C GLN A 653 25.74 15.24 -34.87
N THR A 654 26.72 14.33 -34.93
CA THR A 654 28.11 14.64 -35.25
C THR A 654 28.75 13.42 -35.89
N HIS A 655 29.80 13.60 -36.69
CA HIS A 655 30.44 12.49 -37.38
C HIS A 655 31.19 11.59 -36.37
N ILE A 656 30.62 10.43 -36.05
CA ILE A 656 31.17 9.45 -35.11
C ILE A 656 31.55 8.19 -35.84
N ARG A 657 32.75 7.69 -35.53
CA ARG A 657 33.24 6.41 -36.02
C ARG A 657 33.48 5.48 -34.84
N ILE A 658 32.75 4.37 -34.80
CA ILE A 658 32.88 3.37 -33.74
C ILE A 658 34.13 2.54 -33.97
N ARG A 659 34.80 2.15 -32.88
CA ARG A 659 35.97 1.28 -32.96
C ARG A 659 35.58 -0.09 -33.53
N PRO A 660 36.43 -0.72 -34.35
CA PRO A 660 36.16 -2.06 -34.86
C PRO A 660 35.88 -3.07 -33.74
N PRO A 661 34.97 -4.05 -33.96
CA PRO A 661 34.61 -5.02 -32.94
C PRO A 661 35.77 -5.98 -32.65
N LYS A 662 35.81 -6.47 -31.40
CA LYS A 662 36.58 -7.66 -31.07
C LYS A 662 35.89 -8.87 -31.68
N LYS A 663 36.62 -9.63 -32.50
CA LYS A 663 36.15 -10.84 -33.16
C LYS A 663 36.57 -12.05 -32.35
N ILE A 664 35.61 -12.88 -31.93
CA ILE A 664 35.87 -14.06 -31.10
C ILE A 664 35.20 -15.27 -31.77
N PRO A 665 35.95 -16.35 -32.08
CA PRO A 665 35.35 -17.59 -32.55
C PRO A 665 34.55 -18.25 -31.41
N THR A 666 33.40 -18.82 -31.73
CA THR A 666 32.53 -19.48 -30.75
C THR A 666 32.11 -20.87 -31.25
N PRO A 667 31.69 -21.79 -30.36
CA PRO A 667 31.25 -23.12 -30.78
C PRO A 667 30.10 -23.10 -31.81
N TYR A 668 29.26 -22.06 -31.78
CA TYR A 668 28.12 -21.88 -32.68
C TYR A 668 28.42 -21.02 -33.91
N GLY A 669 29.66 -20.56 -34.11
CA GLY A 669 30.00 -19.65 -35.21
C GLY A 669 31.02 -18.61 -34.75
N GLY A 670 30.56 -17.37 -34.57
CA GLY A 670 31.41 -16.27 -34.11
C GLY A 670 30.66 -15.25 -33.26
N ARG A 671 31.43 -14.34 -32.67
CA ARG A 671 30.91 -13.22 -31.87
C ARG A 671 31.67 -11.94 -32.19
N LEU A 672 30.93 -10.87 -32.43
CA LEU A 672 31.45 -9.51 -32.58
C LEU A 672 31.07 -8.71 -31.34
N ILE A 673 32.06 -8.08 -30.69
CA ILE A 673 31.84 -7.27 -29.49
C ILE A 673 32.28 -5.84 -29.76
N TRP A 674 31.36 -4.89 -29.63
CA TRP A 674 31.62 -3.46 -29.65
C TRP A 674 31.50 -2.86 -28.26
N THR A 675 32.29 -1.82 -28.02
CA THR A 675 32.07 -0.87 -26.92
C THR A 675 31.54 0.41 -27.54
N LEU A 676 30.30 0.76 -27.21
CA LEU A 676 29.63 1.95 -27.73
C LEU A 676 30.18 3.23 -27.07
N PRO A 677 29.90 4.44 -27.60
CA PRO A 677 30.43 5.70 -27.09
C PRO A 677 30.16 5.95 -25.59
N GLY A 678 28.96 5.59 -25.11
CA GLY A 678 28.52 5.62 -23.72
C GLY A 678 29.10 4.51 -22.84
N LYS A 679 30.02 3.70 -23.38
CA LYS A 679 30.69 2.56 -22.72
C LYS A 679 29.72 1.46 -22.30
N THR A 680 28.64 1.27 -23.05
CA THR A 680 27.88 0.01 -23.00
C THR A 680 28.47 -1.02 -23.97
N THR A 681 28.13 -2.28 -23.74
CA THR A 681 28.61 -3.40 -24.55
C THR A 681 27.50 -3.84 -25.51
N MET A 682 27.83 -3.92 -26.80
CA MET A 682 26.97 -4.50 -27.82
C MET A 682 27.62 -5.75 -28.38
N ILE A 683 26.90 -6.87 -28.35
CA ILE A 683 27.38 -8.19 -28.73
C ILE A 683 26.51 -8.73 -29.85
N ALA A 684 27.09 -8.95 -31.04
CA ALA A 684 26.44 -9.73 -32.09
C ALA A 684 26.93 -11.18 -32.06
N HIS A 685 26.01 -12.09 -31.82
CA HIS A 685 26.19 -13.53 -31.89
C HIS A 685 25.90 -13.99 -33.32
N LEU A 686 26.96 -14.33 -34.07
CA LEU A 686 26.88 -14.79 -35.45
C LEU A 686 26.70 -16.30 -35.47
N LYS A 687 25.51 -16.75 -35.89
CA LYS A 687 25.14 -18.16 -35.93
C LYS A 687 25.55 -18.79 -37.25
N ASP A 688 26.38 -19.82 -37.17
CA ASP A 688 26.74 -20.68 -38.29
C ASP A 688 25.77 -21.86 -38.35
N LYS A 689 25.01 -21.93 -39.44
CA LYS A 689 24.02 -22.98 -39.68
C LYS A 689 24.64 -24.38 -39.64
N MET A 690 25.89 -24.53 -40.07
CA MET A 690 26.59 -25.82 -40.09
C MET A 690 27.01 -26.28 -38.70
N LYS A 691 27.14 -25.36 -37.73
CA LYS A 691 27.56 -25.66 -36.34
C LYS A 691 26.40 -25.80 -35.37
N ILE A 692 25.23 -25.26 -35.70
CA ILE A 692 24.09 -25.16 -34.76
C ILE A 692 23.01 -26.20 -35.01
N ARG A 693 22.89 -26.73 -36.24
CA ARG A 693 21.91 -27.76 -36.58
C ARG A 693 22.59 -29.09 -36.85
N HIS A 694 23.07 -29.77 -35.81
CA HIS A 694 23.16 -31.24 -35.72
C HIS A 694 23.34 -31.69 -34.27
#